data_AF-M4CC38-F1
#
_entry.id   AF-M4CC38-F1
#
_cell.length_a   1.000
_cell.length_b   1.000
_cell.length_c   1.000
_cell.angle_alpha   90.00
_cell.angle_beta   90.00
_cell.angle_gamma   90.00
#
_symmetry.space_group_name_H-M   'P 1'
#
loop_
_entity.id
_entity.type
_entity.pdbx_description
1 polymer ?
#
loop_
_entity_poly.entity_id
_entity_poly.type
_entity_poly.pdbx_seq_one_letter_code
_entity_poly.pdbx_strand_id
1 'polypeptide(L)'
;MSQKVTPSMNSLKSLPADYRFDGSSVPRKGGLRNGISPSDTAAGDSEESPYSGHVEHQSLSDDMDTDAAATMPLPQSDERRWSDTSAYARKKILQSWIQLPNGNWELGKILSTSGEESVLSLAEGKVIKVMSETLVPANPDILDGVDDLMQLSYLNEPSVLYNLNYRYNQDMIYTKAGPVLVAVNPFKEVPLYGSSYIEAYRKRSNDSPHVYAIADTAIREMIRDEVNQSIIISGESGAGKTETAKIAMQYLAALGGGSGIEYEILKTNPILEAFGNAKTLRNDNSSRFGKLIEIYFSETGKISGAQVQTFLLEKSRVVQCAEGERSYHIFYQLCAGASPALREKLNLTSAHEYKYLRQSNCYSISGVDDAERFHTVKEALDIVHVSKEDQESVFAMLAAVLWLGNVSFTVIDNENHVEPVADESLSTVAKLIGCNSNDLKLSLSKRNMRVGKDTIVQKLTLPQAIDARDALAKSIYSCLFDWLVEQINKSLAVGKRRTGRSISILDIYGFESFNKNSFEQFCINYANERLQQHFNRHLFKLEQEEYIQDGIDWTRVDFEDNQDCLSLFEKKPLGLLSLLDEESTFPNGTDLTLANKLKQHLLSNSCFRGAREKLFTVVHYAGEVTYETTGFLEKNRDLLHLDSIQLLSSCSCHLPQAFASSMLIQSEKPVVGPLYKAGGADSQRLSVATKFKGQLFQLMQRLGNTTPHFIRCIKPNNVQSPGLYEQGLVLQQLRCCGVLEVVRISRSGFPTRMSHQKFARRYCFLLVENIADKDPLSVSVAILHQFNILPEMYQVGYTKLFFRTGQIGVLEDTRNRTLHGILRVQSSFRGYKARCHLKELRMGIYTLQSFVRGEKVRKEFAYLRKRHRAAATIQSQVKSKIARKQYQDVTEASLVIQSAIRGWLVRRCSGDIGWLKSGEVLVKASVLSELQRRVLKSEAALREKEEENDILQQRLQQYENRWSEYETKMKSMEEIWQKQMRSLQSSLSIAKKSLAVEDSARNSDASVNASDATDWDSSSNQFKGGGGRQQQQQRPMSAGLSVIGRLAEEFEQRAQVFGDDAKFLVEVKSGQVEANLNPDRELRRLKQMFETWKKDYGGRLRETKMILSKLGSEESGGSMEKVKRKWWGRRNSTRY
;
A
#
# COMPACT_ATOMS: atom_id res chain seq x y z
N MET A 1 -1.16 52.22 13.42
CA MET A 1 0.01 52.79 12.72
C MET A 1 0.78 51.59 12.13
N SER A 2 0.53 51.08 10.92
CA SER A 2 0.67 51.62 9.55
C SER A 2 2.10 51.99 9.14
N GLN A 3 2.71 51.14 8.31
CA GLN A 3 3.58 51.43 7.15
C GLN A 3 3.59 50.15 6.28
N LYS A 4 2.77 49.99 5.25
CA LYS A 4 2.90 50.45 3.85
C LYS A 4 4.31 50.27 3.25
N VAL A 5 4.47 49.22 2.43
CA VAL A 5 5.40 49.20 1.29
C VAL A 5 4.68 48.61 0.08
N THR A 6 4.69 49.37 -1.00
CA THR A 6 4.14 49.13 -2.36
C THR A 6 5.08 48.30 -3.23
N PRO A 7 4.60 47.51 -4.21
CA PRO A 7 5.44 47.02 -5.30
C PRO A 7 5.23 47.82 -6.60
N SER A 8 6.33 48.14 -7.26
CA SER A 8 6.39 48.79 -8.57
C SER A 8 6.47 47.75 -9.71
N MET A 9 5.78 48.07 -10.81
CA MET A 9 5.79 47.37 -12.09
C MET A 9 7.16 47.38 -12.77
N ASN A 10 7.55 46.26 -13.39
CA ASN A 10 8.29 46.24 -14.65
C ASN A 10 8.16 44.90 -15.42
N SER A 11 7.86 45.04 -16.71
CA SER A 11 8.21 44.15 -17.84
C SER A 11 7.48 42.81 -18.03
N LEU A 12 6.47 42.84 -18.91
CA LEU A 12 5.86 41.72 -19.63
C LEU A 12 6.60 41.48 -20.98
N LYS A 13 7.31 40.35 -21.08
CA LYS A 13 7.73 39.56 -22.28
C LYS A 13 7.99 38.16 -21.72
N SER A 14 7.65 37.00 -22.27
CA SER A 14 7.22 36.53 -23.59
C SER A 14 6.84 35.04 -23.40
N LEU A 15 5.75 34.55 -23.99
CA LEU A 15 5.44 33.11 -24.12
C LEU A 15 5.10 32.82 -25.59
N PRO A 16 5.58 31.70 -26.18
CA PRO A 16 5.46 31.42 -27.60
C PRO A 16 4.14 30.74 -27.98
N ALA A 17 3.72 30.98 -29.21
CA ALA A 17 2.59 30.37 -29.89
C ALA A 17 3.10 29.55 -31.08
N ASP A 18 2.58 28.33 -31.25
CA ASP A 18 2.66 27.56 -32.49
C ASP A 18 1.27 27.00 -32.80
N TYR A 19 0.56 27.65 -33.73
CA TYR A 19 -0.49 27.08 -34.58
C TYR A 19 -0.57 27.96 -35.83
N ARG A 20 0.03 27.51 -36.93
CA ARG A 20 -0.02 28.19 -38.23
C ARG A 20 -1.26 27.76 -39.02
N PHE A 21 -2.07 28.74 -39.38
CA PHE A 21 -2.96 28.74 -40.54
C PHE A 21 -2.40 29.84 -41.43
N ASP A 22 -1.89 29.51 -42.63
CA ASP A 22 -1.34 30.50 -43.55
C ASP A 22 -2.34 30.74 -44.68
N GLY A 23 -2.90 31.95 -44.68
CA GLY A 23 -3.74 32.48 -45.73
C GLY A 23 -3.32 33.93 -45.93
N SER A 24 -2.50 34.18 -46.94
CA SER A 24 -2.06 35.52 -47.32
C SER A 24 -2.76 35.97 -48.60
N SER A 25 -3.20 37.22 -48.55
CA SER A 25 -3.77 38.07 -49.59
C SER A 25 -2.64 38.99 -50.12
N VAL A 26 -2.65 39.72 -51.24
CA VAL A 26 -3.62 40.67 -51.86
C VAL A 26 -3.02 41.08 -53.28
N PRO A 27 -3.39 42.17 -54.00
CA PRO A 27 -4.17 42.19 -55.27
C PRO A 27 -3.45 42.78 -56.52
N ARG A 28 -4.07 42.69 -57.72
CA ARG A 28 -4.44 43.85 -58.58
C ARG A 28 -4.91 43.47 -60.00
N LYS A 29 -5.94 44.22 -60.44
CA LYS A 29 -6.32 44.67 -61.80
C LYS A 29 -6.87 43.65 -62.81
N GLY A 30 -8.02 44.01 -63.38
CA GLY A 30 -8.78 43.23 -64.35
C GLY A 30 -8.41 43.47 -65.81
N GLY A 31 -9.04 42.67 -66.68
CA GLY A 31 -8.97 42.77 -68.13
C GLY A 31 -9.71 41.60 -68.81
N LEU A 32 -10.92 41.91 -69.29
CA LEU A 32 -11.66 41.40 -70.46
C LEU A 32 -11.13 40.22 -71.33
N ARG A 33 -12.10 39.36 -71.69
CA ARG A 33 -12.41 38.73 -73.01
C ARG A 33 -11.63 37.49 -73.51
N ASN A 34 -12.46 36.47 -73.79
CA ASN A 34 -12.52 35.56 -74.95
C ASN A 34 -11.24 35.08 -75.64
N GLY A 35 -11.14 33.75 -75.81
CA GLY A 35 -10.61 33.17 -77.04
C GLY A 35 -9.89 31.83 -76.88
N ILE A 36 -10.59 30.76 -77.31
CA ILE A 36 -10.12 29.74 -78.27
C ILE A 36 -8.91 28.84 -77.87
N SER A 37 -9.21 27.54 -77.85
CA SER A 37 -8.35 26.32 -77.88
C SER A 37 -7.43 26.25 -79.13
N PRO A 38 -6.51 25.27 -79.38
CA PRO A 38 -6.45 23.87 -78.88
C PRO A 38 -5.03 23.26 -78.67
N SER A 39 -5.02 21.93 -78.43
CA SER A 39 -3.92 20.93 -78.56
C SER A 39 -2.86 20.90 -77.43
N ASP A 40 -2.32 19.77 -76.96
CA ASP A 40 -2.56 18.33 -77.16
C ASP A 40 -1.78 17.55 -76.08
N THR A 41 -2.06 16.25 -75.97
CA THR A 41 -1.29 15.14 -75.35
C THR A 41 -1.46 14.75 -73.86
N ALA A 42 -2.18 13.62 -73.72
CA ALA A 42 -1.89 12.38 -72.97
C ALA A 42 -1.76 12.43 -71.42
N ALA A 43 -2.76 11.96 -70.66
CA ALA A 43 -3.08 10.55 -70.28
C ALA A 43 -2.53 10.26 -68.87
N GLY A 44 -3.26 9.74 -67.89
CA GLY A 44 -4.67 9.38 -67.73
C GLY A 44 -4.87 8.98 -66.27
N ASP A 45 -6.04 9.29 -65.69
CA ASP A 45 -6.48 8.80 -64.38
C ASP A 45 -8.00 8.57 -64.45
N SER A 46 -8.45 7.40 -64.02
CA SER A 46 -9.87 7.12 -63.79
C SER A 46 -10.01 6.24 -62.56
N GLU A 47 -10.30 6.88 -61.42
CA GLU A 47 -10.98 6.26 -60.28
C GLU A 47 -12.45 6.69 -60.31
N GLU A 48 -13.37 5.73 -60.33
CA GLU A 48 -14.74 5.91 -59.88
C GLU A 48 -15.18 4.66 -59.11
N SER A 49 -15.65 4.84 -57.87
CA SER A 49 -17.07 4.60 -57.56
C SER A 49 -17.35 4.63 -56.04
N PRO A 50 -18.37 5.38 -55.59
CA PRO A 50 -18.98 5.27 -54.27
C PRO A 50 -20.38 4.63 -54.31
N TYR A 51 -20.69 3.89 -53.24
CA TYR A 51 -22.01 3.62 -52.63
C TYR A 51 -23.20 3.06 -53.45
N SER A 52 -23.74 1.96 -52.88
CA SER A 52 -25.16 1.69 -52.56
C SER A 52 -25.82 0.49 -53.26
N GLY A 53 -26.71 -0.19 -52.52
CA GLY A 53 -27.89 -0.83 -53.11
C GLY A 53 -28.12 -2.30 -52.80
N HIS A 54 -29.04 -2.54 -51.86
CA HIS A 54 -29.93 -3.69 -51.64
C HIS A 54 -30.04 -4.83 -52.68
N VAL A 55 -30.18 -6.02 -52.10
CA VAL A 55 -30.50 -7.34 -52.69
C VAL A 55 -32.02 -7.50 -52.84
N GLU A 56 -32.47 -8.02 -53.99
CA GLU A 56 -33.54 -9.04 -54.09
C GLU A 56 -33.61 -9.71 -55.50
N HIS A 57 -33.64 -11.05 -55.44
CA HIS A 57 -34.36 -12.06 -56.25
C HIS A 57 -34.04 -12.45 -57.71
N GLN A 58 -34.04 -13.79 -57.87
CA GLN A 58 -34.42 -14.63 -59.02
C GLN A 58 -33.43 -14.67 -60.20
N SER A 59 -33.22 -15.78 -60.92
CA SER A 59 -33.52 -17.22 -60.89
C SER A 59 -32.93 -17.75 -62.20
N LEU A 60 -32.54 -19.03 -62.26
CA LEU A 60 -32.63 -19.95 -63.42
C LEU A 60 -31.48 -20.95 -63.40
N SER A 61 -31.87 -22.21 -63.22
CA SER A 61 -31.14 -23.42 -63.56
C SER A 61 -32.10 -24.26 -64.39
N ASP A 62 -31.60 -24.92 -65.43
CA ASP A 62 -32.19 -26.04 -66.19
C ASP A 62 -31.01 -26.65 -66.98
N ASP A 63 -30.82 -27.95 -67.21
CA ASP A 63 -31.62 -29.14 -66.90
C ASP A 63 -30.87 -30.45 -67.24
N MET A 64 -31.49 -31.57 -66.83
CA MET A 64 -31.40 -33.00 -67.28
C MET A 64 -30.36 -33.93 -66.62
N ASP A 65 -30.76 -34.86 -65.72
CA ASP A 65 -31.50 -36.16 -65.87
C ASP A 65 -30.57 -37.33 -66.23
N THR A 66 -30.63 -38.58 -65.75
CA THR A 66 -31.59 -39.49 -65.06
C THR A 66 -30.75 -40.71 -64.57
N ASP A 67 -30.98 -41.47 -63.49
CA ASP A 67 -32.02 -42.47 -63.14
C ASP A 67 -31.48 -43.21 -61.87
N ALA A 68 -32.19 -43.90 -60.97
CA ALA A 68 -33.58 -44.10 -60.59
C ALA A 68 -33.56 -44.99 -59.30
N ALA A 69 -34.43 -44.75 -58.31
CA ALA A 69 -35.16 -45.75 -57.52
C ALA A 69 -35.85 -45.19 -56.24
N ALA A 70 -37.17 -45.05 -56.33
CA ALA A 70 -38.21 -45.55 -55.43
C ALA A 70 -38.28 -45.20 -53.91
N THR A 71 -39.24 -44.32 -53.61
CA THR A 71 -40.39 -44.48 -52.65
C THR A 71 -40.19 -44.27 -51.12
N MET A 72 -40.84 -43.20 -50.63
CA MET A 72 -41.16 -42.80 -49.24
C MET A 72 -42.21 -43.74 -48.57
N PRO A 73 -42.29 -43.90 -47.21
CA PRO A 73 -42.85 -42.88 -46.29
C PRO A 73 -42.27 -42.80 -44.84
N LEU A 74 -42.54 -41.67 -44.17
CA LEU A 74 -42.37 -41.37 -42.71
C LEU A 74 -43.25 -42.29 -41.80
N PRO A 75 -43.13 -42.38 -40.43
CA PRO A 75 -42.38 -41.61 -39.40
C PRO A 75 -41.80 -42.43 -38.17
N GLN A 76 -41.25 -41.69 -37.15
CA GLN A 76 -41.08 -42.00 -35.70
C GLN A 76 -39.74 -42.52 -35.07
N SER A 77 -39.28 -41.72 -34.08
CA SER A 77 -38.55 -41.93 -32.80
C SER A 77 -37.30 -42.82 -32.65
N ASP A 78 -36.28 -42.15 -32.07
CA ASP A 78 -35.23 -42.59 -31.12
C ASP A 78 -33.99 -43.42 -31.52
N GLU A 79 -32.88 -42.98 -30.88
CA GLU A 79 -31.59 -43.65 -30.59
C GLU A 79 -30.41 -43.69 -31.60
N ARG A 80 -29.33 -42.99 -31.18
CA ARG A 80 -27.89 -43.35 -31.22
C ARG A 80 -27.16 -43.55 -32.57
N ARG A 81 -26.16 -42.70 -32.83
CA ARG A 81 -24.72 -43.05 -33.00
C ARG A 81 -23.91 -41.87 -33.58
N TRP A 82 -23.07 -41.24 -32.76
CA TRP A 82 -21.82 -40.64 -33.25
C TRP A 82 -20.71 -41.65 -33.01
N SER A 83 -20.50 -42.51 -34.00
CA SER A 83 -19.32 -43.35 -34.10
C SER A 83 -18.99 -43.53 -35.57
N ASP A 84 -18.32 -42.55 -36.17
CA ASP A 84 -17.27 -42.81 -37.17
C ASP A 84 -16.53 -41.52 -37.53
N THR A 85 -15.41 -41.27 -36.84
CA THR A 85 -14.33 -40.38 -37.30
C THR A 85 -13.06 -41.19 -37.50
N SER A 86 -13.16 -42.32 -38.20
CA SER A 86 -12.02 -43.20 -38.51
C SER A 86 -11.30 -42.83 -39.83
N ALA A 87 -11.79 -41.87 -40.62
CA ALA A 87 -11.28 -41.62 -41.98
C ALA A 87 -10.43 -40.33 -42.17
N TYR A 88 -9.92 -39.71 -41.10
CA TYR A 88 -9.03 -38.52 -41.20
C TYR A 88 -7.70 -38.66 -40.42
N ALA A 89 -7.14 -39.87 -40.35
CA ALA A 89 -5.83 -40.12 -39.77
C ALA A 89 -4.70 -40.00 -40.82
N ARG A 90 -4.41 -38.78 -41.30
CA ARG A 90 -3.10 -38.50 -41.91
C ARG A 90 -2.09 -38.30 -40.78
N LYS A 91 -1.06 -39.16 -40.74
CA LYS A 91 0.09 -39.20 -39.80
C LYS A 91 0.45 -37.80 -39.24
N LYS A 92 -0.05 -37.46 -38.05
CA LYS A 92 0.57 -36.40 -37.23
C LYS A 92 1.94 -36.92 -36.82
N ILE A 93 3.00 -36.21 -37.18
CA ILE A 93 4.32 -36.42 -36.60
C ILE A 93 4.18 -36.07 -35.13
N LEU A 94 4.03 -37.08 -34.27
CA LEU A 94 3.94 -36.90 -32.83
C LEU A 94 5.36 -36.59 -32.33
N GLN A 95 5.56 -35.37 -31.85
CA GLN A 95 6.75 -35.01 -31.08
C GLN A 95 6.58 -35.58 -29.66
N SER A 96 7.68 -36.06 -29.07
CA SER A 96 7.68 -36.60 -27.71
C SER A 96 9.02 -36.34 -27.05
N TRP A 97 8.99 -36.17 -25.73
CA TRP A 97 10.15 -35.99 -24.88
C TRP A 97 10.76 -37.35 -24.53
N ILE A 98 12.09 -37.38 -24.53
CA ILE A 98 12.88 -38.51 -24.10
C ILE A 98 13.92 -38.07 -23.09
N GLN A 99 14.09 -38.87 -22.03
CA GLN A 99 15.18 -38.69 -21.08
C GLN A 99 16.42 -39.43 -21.57
N LEU A 100 17.52 -38.69 -21.72
CA LEU A 100 18.82 -39.22 -22.11
C LEU A 100 19.52 -39.88 -20.91
N PRO A 101 20.53 -40.76 -21.12
CA PRO A 101 21.28 -41.39 -20.03
C PRO A 101 22.01 -40.42 -19.08
N ASN A 102 22.24 -39.17 -19.52
CA ASN A 102 22.81 -38.10 -18.71
C ASN A 102 21.75 -37.39 -17.82
N GLY A 103 20.49 -37.81 -17.88
CA GLY A 103 19.37 -37.26 -17.12
C GLY A 103 18.65 -36.07 -17.77
N ASN A 104 19.19 -35.50 -18.86
CA ASN A 104 18.58 -34.37 -19.58
C ASN A 104 17.43 -34.82 -20.47
N TRP A 105 16.51 -33.89 -20.75
CA TRP A 105 15.38 -34.12 -21.64
C TRP A 105 15.67 -33.53 -23.03
N GLU A 106 15.31 -34.29 -24.06
CA GLU A 106 15.43 -33.86 -25.46
C GLU A 106 14.13 -34.13 -26.22
N LEU A 107 13.83 -33.27 -27.20
CA LEU A 107 12.65 -33.39 -28.05
C LEU A 107 12.95 -34.33 -29.23
N GLY A 108 12.18 -35.40 -29.35
CA GLY A 108 12.27 -36.37 -30.45
C GLY A 108 11.02 -36.39 -31.33
N LYS A 109 11.20 -36.62 -32.63
CA LYS A 109 10.09 -36.88 -33.58
C LYS A 109 9.92 -38.39 -33.75
N ILE A 110 8.72 -38.91 -33.49
CA ILE A 110 8.42 -40.33 -33.69
C ILE A 110 8.36 -40.63 -35.20
N LEU A 111 9.23 -41.53 -35.66
CA LEU A 111 9.28 -41.99 -37.05
C LEU A 111 8.39 -43.22 -37.28
N SER A 112 8.46 -44.19 -36.37
CA SER A 112 7.65 -45.42 -36.40
C SER A 112 7.54 -46.03 -35.00
N THR A 113 6.38 -46.58 -34.68
CA THR A 113 6.13 -47.36 -33.46
C THR A 113 5.85 -48.80 -33.87
N SER A 114 6.64 -49.75 -33.36
CA SER A 114 6.51 -51.18 -33.62
C SER A 114 6.37 -51.93 -32.28
N GLY A 115 5.14 -52.28 -31.90
CA GLY A 115 4.87 -52.93 -30.62
C GLY A 115 5.18 -52.01 -29.43
N GLU A 116 5.98 -52.49 -28.48
CA GLU A 116 6.41 -51.73 -27.29
C GLU A 116 7.53 -50.72 -27.59
N GLU A 117 8.17 -50.78 -28.75
CA GLU A 117 9.32 -49.93 -29.08
C GLU A 117 8.97 -48.85 -30.11
N SER A 118 9.47 -47.63 -29.87
CA SER A 118 9.34 -46.47 -30.75
C SER A 118 10.71 -46.00 -31.25
N VAL A 119 10.79 -45.68 -32.54
CA VAL A 119 11.98 -45.14 -33.21
C VAL A 119 11.83 -43.63 -33.34
N LEU A 120 12.77 -42.88 -32.75
CA LEU A 120 12.76 -41.42 -32.69
C LEU A 120 13.91 -40.81 -33.48
N SER A 121 13.67 -39.66 -34.11
CA SER A 121 14.70 -38.76 -34.62
C SER A 121 14.91 -37.59 -33.65
N LEU A 122 16.14 -37.38 -33.20
CA LEU A 122 16.56 -36.23 -32.38
C LEU A 122 17.01 -35.03 -33.24
N ALA A 123 17.35 -33.90 -32.59
CA ALA A 123 17.66 -32.62 -33.25
C ALA A 123 18.89 -32.64 -34.17
N GLU A 124 19.74 -33.66 -34.08
CA GLU A 124 20.94 -33.86 -34.91
C GLU A 124 20.77 -34.96 -35.98
N GLY A 125 19.54 -35.44 -36.22
CA GLY A 125 19.28 -36.57 -37.12
C GLY A 125 19.71 -37.94 -36.55
N LYS A 126 20.15 -37.96 -35.29
CA LYS A 126 20.44 -39.18 -34.53
C LYS A 126 19.14 -39.95 -34.30
N VAL A 127 19.11 -41.20 -34.75
CA VAL A 127 17.95 -42.08 -34.59
C VAL A 127 18.19 -43.01 -33.39
N ILE A 128 17.26 -43.01 -32.44
CA ILE A 128 17.31 -43.86 -31.26
C ILE A 128 16.04 -44.70 -31.13
N LYS A 129 16.20 -45.92 -30.63
CA LYS A 129 15.11 -46.86 -30.38
C LYS A 129 14.89 -46.94 -28.87
N VAL A 130 13.66 -46.68 -28.43
CA VAL A 130 13.31 -46.64 -27.01
C VAL A 130 11.97 -47.32 -26.74
N MET A 131 11.77 -47.73 -25.50
CA MET A 131 10.49 -48.25 -25.04
C MET A 131 9.46 -47.11 -25.03
N SER A 132 8.28 -47.38 -25.59
CA SER A 132 7.22 -46.39 -25.76
C SER A 132 6.70 -45.87 -24.41
N GLU A 133 6.86 -46.63 -23.32
CA GLU A 133 6.53 -46.22 -21.95
C GLU A 133 7.41 -45.10 -21.40
N THR A 134 8.64 -44.95 -21.93
CA THR A 134 9.57 -43.89 -21.50
C THR A 134 9.31 -42.55 -22.20
N LEU A 135 8.40 -42.54 -23.18
CA LEU A 135 8.07 -41.34 -23.94
C LEU A 135 7.03 -40.51 -23.22
N VAL A 136 7.33 -39.21 -23.09
CA VAL A 136 6.42 -38.23 -22.50
C VAL A 136 5.88 -37.33 -23.63
N PRO A 137 4.56 -37.08 -23.72
CA PRO A 137 4.01 -36.29 -24.83
C PRO A 137 4.55 -34.84 -24.82
N ALA A 138 4.88 -34.32 -26.00
CA ALA A 138 5.34 -32.94 -26.17
C ALA A 138 4.19 -32.00 -26.58
N ASN A 139 4.30 -30.74 -26.16
CA ASN A 139 3.37 -29.69 -26.59
C ASN A 139 3.64 -29.29 -28.05
N PRO A 140 2.62 -28.86 -28.79
CA PRO A 140 2.80 -28.31 -30.13
C PRO A 140 3.56 -26.97 -30.09
N ASP A 141 4.37 -26.70 -31.11
CA ASP A 141 5.22 -25.50 -31.25
C ASP A 141 4.48 -24.16 -31.04
N ILE A 142 3.15 -24.09 -31.26
CA ILE A 142 2.34 -22.88 -31.00
C ILE A 142 2.29 -22.48 -29.52
N LEU A 143 2.59 -23.41 -28.61
CA LEU A 143 2.63 -23.19 -27.16
C LEU A 143 4.06 -22.97 -26.64
N ASP A 144 5.02 -22.74 -27.53
CA ASP A 144 6.39 -22.42 -27.14
C ASP A 144 6.45 -21.02 -26.54
N GLY A 145 7.15 -20.91 -25.41
CA GLY A 145 7.36 -19.63 -24.74
C GLY A 145 6.13 -18.96 -24.12
N VAL A 146 5.05 -19.69 -23.81
CA VAL A 146 3.87 -19.14 -23.10
C VAL A 146 4.24 -18.33 -21.86
N ASP A 147 3.50 -17.24 -21.62
CA ASP A 147 3.69 -16.35 -20.46
C ASP A 147 3.21 -16.96 -19.14
N ASP A 148 2.30 -17.93 -19.20
CA ASP A 148 1.76 -18.66 -18.07
C ASP A 148 1.80 -20.17 -18.34
N LEU A 149 2.50 -20.92 -17.48
CA LEU A 149 2.65 -22.37 -17.59
C LEU A 149 1.31 -23.11 -17.54
N MET A 150 0.27 -22.47 -17.01
CA MET A 150 -1.11 -22.98 -17.03
C MET A 150 -1.68 -23.17 -18.44
N GLN A 151 -1.11 -22.51 -19.46
CA GLN A 151 -1.56 -22.57 -20.85
C GLN A 151 -1.03 -23.80 -21.61
N LEU A 152 -0.08 -24.54 -21.02
CA LEU A 152 0.45 -25.76 -21.62
C LEU A 152 -0.61 -26.86 -21.64
N SER A 153 -0.74 -27.54 -22.79
CA SER A 153 -1.68 -28.66 -22.95
C SER A 153 -1.19 -29.88 -22.16
N TYR A 154 0.05 -30.28 -22.40
CA TYR A 154 0.75 -31.32 -21.64
C TYR A 154 1.61 -30.67 -20.57
N LEU A 155 1.11 -30.69 -19.33
CA LEU A 155 1.84 -30.21 -18.16
C LEU A 155 2.69 -31.35 -17.60
N ASN A 156 3.90 -31.49 -18.13
CA ASN A 156 4.90 -32.43 -17.66
C ASN A 156 6.23 -31.71 -17.43
N GLU A 157 7.11 -32.32 -16.63
CA GLU A 157 8.42 -31.76 -16.29
C GLU A 157 9.23 -31.26 -17.50
N PRO A 158 9.41 -32.06 -18.59
CA PRO A 158 10.20 -31.60 -19.72
C PRO A 158 9.56 -30.42 -20.46
N SER A 159 8.23 -30.34 -20.54
CA SER A 159 7.56 -29.20 -21.18
C SER A 159 7.74 -27.90 -20.39
N VAL A 160 7.66 -27.95 -19.06
CA VAL A 160 7.93 -26.76 -18.22
C VAL A 160 9.39 -26.33 -18.34
N LEU A 161 10.31 -27.30 -18.28
CA LEU A 161 11.74 -27.05 -18.39
C LEU A 161 12.11 -26.44 -19.75
N TYR A 162 11.53 -26.96 -20.84
CA TYR A 162 11.72 -26.45 -22.18
C TYR A 162 11.14 -25.04 -22.35
N ASN A 163 9.92 -24.79 -21.86
CA ASN A 163 9.30 -23.47 -21.94
C ASN A 163 10.16 -22.40 -21.24
N LEU A 164 10.63 -22.68 -20.02
CA LEU A 164 11.51 -21.77 -19.28
C LEU A 164 12.84 -21.55 -19.99
N ASN A 165 13.45 -22.59 -20.56
CA ASN A 165 14.68 -22.48 -21.35
C ASN A 165 14.46 -21.63 -22.62
N TYR A 166 13.38 -21.88 -23.35
CA TYR A 166 13.01 -21.12 -24.55
C TYR A 166 12.86 -19.62 -24.24
N ARG A 167 12.15 -19.28 -23.16
CA ARG A 167 11.98 -17.89 -22.71
C ARG A 167 13.29 -17.27 -22.23
N TYR A 168 14.09 -18.02 -21.48
CA TYR A 168 15.40 -17.58 -20.99
C TYR A 168 16.34 -17.19 -22.15
N ASN A 169 16.36 -18.00 -23.22
CA ASN A 169 17.18 -17.72 -24.41
C ASN A 169 16.76 -16.47 -25.18
N GLN A 170 15.57 -15.93 -24.90
CA GLN A 170 15.02 -14.69 -25.49
C GLN A 170 15.02 -13.52 -24.49
N ASP A 171 15.77 -13.62 -23.39
CA ASP A 171 15.81 -12.64 -22.29
C ASP A 171 14.45 -12.39 -21.61
N MET A 172 13.49 -13.30 -21.77
CA MET A 172 12.21 -13.30 -21.05
C MET A 172 12.34 -14.09 -19.75
N ILE A 173 12.85 -13.41 -18.71
CA ILE A 173 13.24 -14.05 -17.45
C ILE A 173 12.09 -14.35 -16.47
N TYR A 174 10.90 -13.80 -16.72
CA TYR A 174 9.73 -13.93 -15.84
C TYR A 174 8.65 -14.78 -16.50
N THR A 175 8.05 -15.70 -15.75
CA THR A 175 6.98 -16.59 -16.23
C THR A 175 5.95 -16.81 -15.12
N LYS A 176 4.64 -16.74 -15.42
CA LYS A 176 3.57 -17.06 -14.47
C LYS A 176 3.45 -18.59 -14.33
N ALA A 177 3.19 -19.05 -13.13
CA ALA A 177 2.90 -20.42 -12.77
C ALA A 177 1.64 -20.42 -11.89
N GLY A 178 0.50 -20.12 -12.51
CA GLY A 178 -0.73 -19.81 -11.77
C GLY A 178 -0.55 -18.56 -10.90
N PRO A 179 -0.76 -18.63 -9.57
CA PRO A 179 -0.60 -17.47 -8.67
C PRO A 179 0.86 -17.13 -8.34
N VAL A 180 1.82 -17.94 -8.78
CA VAL A 180 3.26 -17.78 -8.47
C VAL A 180 3.99 -17.17 -9.67
N LEU A 181 4.92 -16.26 -9.43
CA LEU A 181 5.84 -15.76 -10.46
C LEU A 181 7.18 -16.53 -10.38
N VAL A 182 7.60 -17.13 -11.49
CA VAL A 182 8.93 -17.74 -11.64
C VAL A 182 9.86 -16.70 -12.25
N ALA A 183 11.03 -16.50 -11.64
CA ALA A 183 12.07 -15.57 -12.09
C ALA A 183 13.39 -16.31 -12.29
N VAL A 184 13.90 -16.40 -13.52
CA VAL A 184 15.18 -17.06 -13.83
C VAL A 184 16.29 -16.02 -13.89
N ASN A 185 17.36 -16.16 -13.10
CA ASN A 185 18.42 -15.15 -13.03
C ASN A 185 19.21 -15.05 -14.35
N PRO A 186 19.21 -13.92 -15.07
CA PRO A 186 19.98 -13.77 -16.31
C PRO A 186 21.50 -13.66 -16.13
N PHE A 187 21.99 -13.33 -14.91
CA PHE A 187 23.39 -12.95 -14.64
C PHE A 187 23.92 -11.76 -15.48
N LYS A 188 23.03 -11.04 -16.15
CA LYS A 188 23.30 -9.81 -16.91
C LYS A 188 22.16 -8.83 -16.73
N GLU A 189 22.39 -7.57 -17.05
CA GLU A 189 21.33 -6.58 -17.12
C GLU A 189 20.41 -6.87 -18.32
N VAL A 190 19.10 -6.75 -18.10
CA VAL A 190 18.07 -6.94 -19.12
C VAL A 190 17.21 -5.68 -19.22
N PRO A 191 16.82 -5.23 -20.42
CA PRO A 191 16.08 -3.98 -20.64
C PRO A 191 14.57 -4.12 -20.31
N LEU A 192 14.25 -4.71 -19.15
CA LEU A 192 12.86 -4.95 -18.69
C LEU A 192 12.41 -3.98 -17.59
N TYR A 193 13.29 -3.06 -17.20
CA TYR A 193 13.08 -2.13 -16.11
C TYR A 193 13.13 -0.69 -16.61
N GLY A 194 12.43 0.21 -15.92
CA GLY A 194 12.43 1.63 -16.25
C GLY A 194 11.07 2.31 -16.05
N SER A 195 11.06 3.64 -16.16
CA SER A 195 9.86 4.45 -15.95
C SER A 195 8.75 4.15 -16.94
N SER A 196 9.09 3.78 -18.19
CA SER A 196 8.13 3.37 -19.22
C SER A 196 7.38 2.10 -18.82
N TYR A 197 8.09 1.08 -18.33
CA TYR A 197 7.50 -0.17 -17.85
C TYR A 197 6.65 0.07 -16.60
N ILE A 198 7.14 0.85 -15.64
CA ILE A 198 6.36 1.21 -14.44
C ILE A 198 5.01 1.82 -14.83
N GLU A 199 5.01 2.79 -15.74
CA GLU A 199 3.80 3.46 -16.20
C GLU A 199 2.89 2.53 -17.01
N ALA A 200 3.45 1.62 -17.80
CA ALA A 200 2.69 0.63 -18.57
C ALA A 200 1.95 -0.37 -17.66
N TYR A 201 2.61 -0.90 -16.63
CA TYR A 201 1.97 -1.77 -15.64
C TYR A 201 0.92 -1.02 -14.81
N ARG A 202 1.21 0.23 -14.42
CA ARG A 202 0.27 1.11 -13.72
C ARG A 202 -1.01 1.35 -14.53
N LYS A 203 -0.87 1.62 -15.84
CA LYS A 203 -2.00 1.84 -16.76
C LYS A 203 -2.65 0.54 -17.24
N ARG A 204 -2.10 -0.62 -16.88
CA ARG A 204 -2.49 -1.94 -17.37
C ARG A 204 -2.47 -2.05 -18.89
N SER A 205 -1.57 -1.33 -19.55
CA SER A 205 -1.34 -1.50 -20.98
C SER A 205 -0.45 -2.70 -21.29
N ASN A 206 0.16 -3.31 -20.26
CA ASN A 206 0.96 -4.53 -20.35
C ASN A 206 0.53 -5.53 -19.26
N ASP A 207 0.35 -6.80 -19.62
CA ASP A 207 -0.01 -7.91 -18.71
C ASP A 207 1.01 -9.09 -18.77
N SER A 208 2.14 -8.86 -19.43
CA SER A 208 3.24 -9.84 -19.44
C SER A 208 3.76 -10.09 -18.02
N PRO A 209 4.23 -11.32 -17.72
CA PRO A 209 4.71 -11.71 -16.40
C PRO A 209 5.88 -10.83 -15.96
N HIS A 210 5.75 -10.18 -14.80
CA HIS A 210 6.79 -9.31 -14.25
C HIS A 210 6.58 -9.07 -12.75
N VAL A 211 7.66 -8.73 -12.03
CA VAL A 211 7.61 -8.36 -10.60
C VAL A 211 6.67 -7.17 -10.35
N TYR A 212 6.64 -6.22 -11.27
CA TYR A 212 5.73 -5.06 -11.24
C TYR A 212 4.26 -5.48 -11.27
N ALA A 213 3.89 -6.54 -12.01
CA ALA A 213 2.52 -7.04 -12.03
C ALA A 213 2.09 -7.60 -10.67
N ILE A 214 3.00 -8.27 -9.96
CA ILE A 214 2.78 -8.79 -8.60
C ILE A 214 2.65 -7.63 -7.60
N ALA A 215 3.58 -6.68 -7.63
CA ALA A 215 3.55 -5.51 -6.75
C ALA A 215 2.31 -4.62 -6.99
N ASP A 216 1.89 -4.42 -8.25
CA ASP A 216 0.67 -3.70 -8.59
C ASP A 216 -0.58 -4.42 -8.09
N THR A 217 -0.60 -5.75 -8.22
CA THR A 217 -1.69 -6.56 -7.68
C THR A 217 -1.76 -6.43 -6.16
N ALA A 218 -0.65 -6.55 -5.45
CA ALA A 218 -0.60 -6.34 -3.99
C ALA A 218 -1.15 -4.97 -3.58
N ILE A 219 -0.73 -3.87 -4.23
CA ILE A 219 -1.27 -2.52 -3.91
C ILE A 219 -2.79 -2.47 -4.11
N ARG A 220 -3.28 -2.99 -5.24
CA ARG A 220 -4.71 -2.92 -5.55
C ARG A 220 -5.56 -3.74 -4.60
N GLU A 221 -5.09 -4.93 -4.23
CA GLU A 221 -5.78 -5.80 -3.29
C GLU A 221 -5.76 -5.23 -1.88
N MET A 222 -4.64 -4.65 -1.45
CA MET A 222 -4.56 -3.91 -0.19
C MET A 222 -5.58 -2.76 -0.12
N ILE A 223 -5.71 -1.96 -1.19
CA ILE A 223 -6.66 -0.84 -1.25
C ILE A 223 -8.11 -1.34 -1.35
N ARG A 224 -8.36 -2.41 -2.11
CA ARG A 224 -9.69 -2.96 -2.37
C ARG A 224 -10.27 -3.70 -1.17
N ASP A 225 -9.46 -4.56 -0.57
CA ASP A 225 -9.89 -5.50 0.46
C ASP A 225 -9.56 -5.00 1.87
N GLU A 226 -8.76 -3.92 2.00
CA GLU A 226 -8.33 -3.32 3.27
C GLU A 226 -7.56 -4.30 4.17
N VAL A 227 -6.89 -5.29 3.56
CA VAL A 227 -6.07 -6.31 4.22
C VAL A 227 -4.59 -6.11 3.88
N ASN A 228 -3.71 -6.33 4.85
CA ASN A 228 -2.27 -6.26 4.67
C ASN A 228 -1.76 -7.35 3.71
N GLN A 229 -0.74 -7.03 2.93
CA GLN A 229 -0.21 -7.93 1.91
C GLN A 229 1.22 -8.32 2.25
N SER A 230 1.66 -9.47 1.74
CA SER A 230 3.08 -9.84 1.77
C SER A 230 3.56 -10.30 0.41
N ILE A 231 4.78 -9.92 0.02
CA ILE A 231 5.48 -10.42 -1.16
C ILE A 231 6.64 -11.27 -0.63
N ILE A 232 6.56 -12.58 -0.87
CA ILE A 232 7.51 -13.57 -0.36
C ILE A 232 8.39 -14.03 -1.52
N ILE A 233 9.68 -13.69 -1.45
CA ILE A 233 10.66 -14.02 -2.48
C ILE A 233 11.56 -15.14 -1.94
N SER A 234 11.64 -16.25 -2.67
CA SER A 234 12.37 -17.45 -2.24
C SER A 234 13.06 -18.13 -3.41
N GLY A 235 14.02 -19.01 -3.11
CA GLY A 235 14.87 -19.66 -4.10
C GLY A 235 16.26 -19.95 -3.56
N GLU A 236 17.06 -20.74 -4.28
CA GLU A 236 18.42 -21.08 -3.88
C GLU A 236 19.34 -19.85 -3.76
N SER A 237 20.48 -20.02 -3.07
CA SER A 237 21.49 -18.97 -2.99
C SER A 237 22.02 -18.61 -4.38
N GLY A 238 22.10 -17.30 -4.69
CA GLY A 238 22.50 -16.79 -6.01
C GLY A 238 21.39 -16.74 -7.07
N ALA A 239 20.15 -17.11 -6.74
CA ALA A 239 19.04 -17.08 -7.70
C ALA A 239 18.48 -15.67 -8.02
N GLY A 240 19.01 -14.59 -7.41
CA GLY A 240 18.55 -13.21 -7.67
C GLY A 240 17.40 -12.70 -6.79
N LYS A 241 17.20 -13.30 -5.61
CA LYS A 241 16.16 -12.90 -4.64
C LYS A 241 16.24 -11.42 -4.24
N THR A 242 17.43 -10.97 -3.83
CA THR A 242 17.65 -9.59 -3.36
C THR A 242 17.44 -8.57 -4.47
N GLU A 243 17.87 -8.85 -5.70
CA GLU A 243 17.59 -7.98 -6.86
C GLU A 243 16.10 -7.94 -7.18
N THR A 244 15.41 -9.07 -7.13
CA THR A 244 13.95 -9.14 -7.29
C THR A 244 13.23 -8.31 -6.23
N ALA A 245 13.69 -8.35 -4.98
CA ALA A 245 13.15 -7.54 -3.89
C ALA A 245 13.38 -6.03 -4.13
N LYS A 246 14.56 -5.65 -4.62
CA LYS A 246 14.86 -4.26 -5.02
C LYS A 246 13.91 -3.78 -6.12
N ILE A 247 13.69 -4.58 -7.15
CA ILE A 247 12.79 -4.25 -8.26
C ILE A 247 11.34 -4.07 -7.75
N ALA A 248 10.87 -4.96 -6.86
CA ALA A 248 9.56 -4.81 -6.24
C ALA A 248 9.45 -3.50 -5.43
N MET A 249 10.47 -3.20 -4.60
CA MET A 249 10.52 -1.95 -3.83
C MET A 249 10.54 -0.71 -4.72
N GLN A 250 11.30 -0.71 -5.82
CA GLN A 250 11.36 0.41 -6.77
C GLN A 250 9.98 0.72 -7.37
N TYR A 251 9.20 -0.31 -7.70
CA TYR A 251 7.84 -0.13 -8.19
C TYR A 251 6.91 0.48 -7.14
N LEU A 252 6.94 -0.07 -5.92
CA LEU A 252 6.14 0.47 -4.80
C LEU A 252 6.52 1.92 -4.49
N ALA A 253 7.82 2.23 -4.48
CA ALA A 253 8.36 3.57 -4.29
C ALA A 253 7.90 4.55 -5.38
N ALA A 254 7.94 4.14 -6.65
CA ALA A 254 7.49 4.97 -7.77
C ALA A 254 5.98 5.27 -7.72
N LEU A 255 5.17 4.34 -7.21
CA LEU A 255 3.72 4.54 -7.06
C LEU A 255 3.35 5.34 -5.81
N GLY A 256 4.11 5.19 -4.72
CA GLY A 256 3.85 5.79 -3.42
C GLY A 256 4.08 7.30 -3.31
N GLY A 257 4.58 7.93 -4.37
CA GLY A 257 5.29 9.21 -4.36
C GLY A 257 4.68 10.41 -3.60
N GLY A 258 5.60 11.24 -3.10
CA GLY A 258 5.37 12.61 -2.69
C GLY A 258 5.99 13.00 -1.34
N SER A 259 6.74 12.11 -0.69
CA SER A 259 7.21 12.32 0.70
C SER A 259 8.74 12.41 0.86
N GLY A 260 9.54 11.92 -0.10
CA GLY A 260 11.00 11.81 0.02
C GLY A 260 11.45 10.51 0.71
N ILE A 261 10.57 9.92 1.53
CA ILE A 261 10.78 8.64 2.22
C ILE A 261 11.02 7.50 1.23
N GLU A 262 10.46 7.59 0.02
CA GLU A 262 10.61 6.56 -1.01
C GLU A 262 12.09 6.38 -1.41
N TYR A 263 12.86 7.48 -1.44
CA TYR A 263 14.29 7.46 -1.73
C TYR A 263 15.11 6.92 -0.55
N GLU A 264 14.74 7.29 0.68
CA GLU A 264 15.39 6.79 1.90
C GLU A 264 15.25 5.26 2.02
N ILE A 265 14.06 4.71 1.76
CA ILE A 265 13.80 3.25 1.79
C ILE A 265 14.76 2.52 0.83
N LEU A 266 14.91 3.01 -0.41
CA LEU A 266 15.77 2.37 -1.40
C LEU A 266 17.25 2.42 -0.98
N LYS A 267 17.67 3.48 -0.29
CA LYS A 267 19.04 3.69 0.18
C LYS A 267 19.41 2.92 1.45
N THR A 268 18.45 2.24 2.08
CA THR A 268 18.78 1.30 3.16
C THR A 268 19.50 0.03 2.68
N ASN A 269 19.26 -0.41 1.44
CA ASN A 269 19.83 -1.67 0.93
C ASN A 269 21.37 -1.66 0.87
N PRO A 270 22.06 -0.63 0.35
CA PRO A 270 23.53 -0.56 0.39
C PRO A 270 24.12 -0.76 1.80
N ILE A 271 23.48 -0.18 2.83
CA ILE A 271 23.92 -0.33 4.23
C ILE A 271 23.73 -1.77 4.68
N LEU A 272 22.54 -2.32 4.50
CA LEU A 272 22.22 -3.68 4.93
C LEU A 272 23.04 -4.74 4.17
N GLU A 273 23.37 -4.51 2.90
CA GLU A 273 24.23 -5.39 2.11
C GLU A 273 25.69 -5.30 2.55
N ALA A 274 26.21 -4.11 2.83
CA ALA A 274 27.58 -3.98 3.33
C ALA A 274 27.79 -4.72 4.66
N PHE A 275 26.85 -4.60 5.59
CA PHE A 275 26.96 -5.19 6.93
C PHE A 275 26.35 -6.61 7.04
N GLY A 276 25.50 -7.02 6.13
CA GLY A 276 24.76 -8.29 6.22
C GLY A 276 25.04 -9.28 5.09
N ASN A 277 25.71 -8.86 4.02
CA ASN A 277 26.10 -9.75 2.94
C ASN A 277 27.59 -10.08 2.95
N ALA A 278 27.91 -11.24 2.40
CA ALA A 278 29.28 -11.71 2.24
C ALA A 278 29.42 -12.58 0.99
N LYS A 279 30.68 -12.78 0.56
CA LYS A 279 31.00 -13.75 -0.49
C LYS A 279 31.07 -15.17 0.08
N THR A 280 30.37 -16.07 -0.58
CA THR A 280 30.40 -17.52 -0.38
C THR A 280 31.00 -18.20 -1.61
N LEU A 281 31.29 -19.50 -1.53
CA LEU A 281 31.78 -20.27 -2.68
C LEU A 281 30.82 -20.27 -3.89
N ARG A 282 29.51 -20.01 -3.66
CA ARG A 282 28.46 -20.11 -4.68
C ARG A 282 27.84 -18.78 -5.07
N ASN A 283 28.16 -17.69 -4.40
CA ASN A 283 27.59 -16.36 -4.62
C ASN A 283 28.52 -15.29 -4.02
N ASP A 284 28.88 -14.30 -4.85
CA ASP A 284 29.77 -13.20 -4.45
C ASP A 284 29.10 -12.16 -3.54
N ASN A 285 27.76 -12.04 -3.56
CA ASN A 285 27.00 -11.12 -2.71
C ASN A 285 25.80 -11.85 -2.09
N SER A 286 26.05 -12.69 -1.08
CA SER A 286 25.03 -13.50 -0.42
C SER A 286 24.55 -12.85 0.87
N SER A 287 23.25 -12.58 1.00
CA SER A 287 22.65 -12.18 2.27
C SER A 287 22.78 -13.29 3.31
N ARG A 288 23.41 -12.97 4.45
CA ARG A 288 23.63 -13.86 5.59
C ARG A 288 22.72 -13.49 6.78
N PHE A 289 21.58 -12.90 6.46
CA PHE A 289 20.48 -12.53 7.35
C PHE A 289 19.18 -12.51 6.54
N GLY A 290 18.04 -12.66 7.21
CA GLY A 290 16.72 -12.42 6.63
C GLY A 290 16.28 -10.98 6.89
N LYS A 291 15.65 -10.34 5.91
CA LYS A 291 15.05 -9.01 6.05
C LYS A 291 13.58 -9.03 5.66
N LEU A 292 12.77 -8.46 6.54
CA LEU A 292 11.36 -8.14 6.29
C LEU A 292 11.25 -6.61 6.25
N ILE A 293 10.84 -6.07 5.11
CA ILE A 293 10.59 -4.64 4.94
C ILE A 293 9.08 -4.44 4.89
N GLU A 294 8.50 -3.88 5.93
CA GLU A 294 7.10 -3.51 5.99
C GLU A 294 6.94 -2.05 5.53
N ILE A 295 6.27 -1.84 4.39
CA ILE A 295 6.00 -0.50 3.87
C ILE A 295 4.57 -0.13 4.24
N TYR A 296 4.39 0.99 4.93
CA TYR A 296 3.09 1.48 5.36
C TYR A 296 2.51 2.46 4.34
N PHE A 297 1.19 2.36 4.11
CA PHE A 297 0.49 3.15 3.11
C PHE A 297 -0.63 4.00 3.72
N SER A 298 -0.81 5.23 3.26
CA SER A 298 -1.96 6.07 3.59
C SER A 298 -3.27 5.53 3.00
N GLU A 299 -4.40 6.09 3.41
CA GLU A 299 -5.73 5.78 2.83
C GLU A 299 -5.78 6.06 1.33
N THR A 300 -4.98 7.04 0.88
CA THR A 300 -4.84 7.44 -0.52
C THR A 300 -3.86 6.57 -1.31
N GLY A 301 -3.25 5.55 -0.68
CA GLY A 301 -2.29 4.64 -1.33
C GLY A 301 -0.88 5.20 -1.49
N LYS A 302 -0.52 6.26 -0.75
CA LYS A 302 0.84 6.83 -0.74
C LYS A 302 1.68 6.20 0.37
N ILE A 303 3.00 6.17 0.22
CA ILE A 303 3.89 5.66 1.27
C ILE A 303 3.90 6.65 2.44
N SER A 304 3.67 6.14 3.66
CA SER A 304 3.66 6.94 4.90
C SER A 304 4.85 6.68 5.81
N GLY A 305 5.57 5.58 5.59
CA GLY A 305 6.78 5.18 6.29
C GLY A 305 7.09 3.71 6.05
N ALA A 306 8.16 3.21 6.66
CA ALA A 306 8.54 1.80 6.56
C ALA A 306 9.20 1.30 7.85
N GLN A 307 9.22 -0.02 8.02
CA GLN A 307 9.92 -0.68 9.10
C GLN A 307 10.72 -1.86 8.54
N VAL A 308 12.02 -1.87 8.81
CA VAL A 308 12.93 -2.98 8.50
C VAL A 308 13.08 -3.84 9.75
N GLN A 309 12.80 -5.13 9.62
CA GLN A 309 13.11 -6.11 10.64
C GLN A 309 14.11 -7.12 10.09
N THR A 310 15.19 -7.31 10.83
CA THR A 310 16.21 -8.30 10.50
C THR A 310 16.05 -9.53 11.36
N PHE A 311 16.46 -10.66 10.80
CA PHE A 311 16.45 -11.96 11.43
C PHE A 311 17.78 -12.63 11.11
N LEU A 312 18.38 -13.29 12.10
CA LEU A 312 19.34 -14.39 11.84
C LEU A 312 20.61 -13.98 11.10
N LEU A 313 21.30 -12.99 11.66
CA LEU A 313 22.66 -12.66 11.26
C LEU A 313 23.61 -13.83 11.57
N GLU A 314 24.35 -14.29 10.57
CA GLU A 314 25.37 -15.34 10.71
C GLU A 314 26.60 -14.81 11.47
N LYS A 315 26.55 -14.82 12.81
CA LYS A 315 27.60 -14.24 13.65
C LYS A 315 28.96 -14.92 13.49
N SER A 316 29.00 -16.23 13.27
CA SER A 316 30.26 -16.99 13.16
C SER A 316 31.16 -16.47 12.03
N ARG A 317 30.58 -15.93 10.96
CA ARG A 317 31.32 -15.33 9.83
C ARG A 317 32.22 -14.15 10.20
N VAL A 318 31.95 -13.49 11.34
CA VAL A 318 32.78 -12.38 11.83
C VAL A 318 34.18 -12.87 12.22
N VAL A 319 34.28 -14.07 12.79
CA VAL A 319 35.51 -14.60 13.41
C VAL A 319 36.08 -15.80 12.66
N GLN A 320 35.25 -16.50 11.88
CA GLN A 320 35.59 -17.71 11.13
C GLN A 320 35.10 -17.60 9.69
N CYS A 321 35.99 -17.83 8.73
CA CYS A 321 35.64 -17.90 7.30
C CYS A 321 36.25 -19.15 6.66
N ALA A 322 35.48 -19.81 5.79
CA ALA A 322 35.99 -20.92 4.99
C ALA A 322 36.92 -20.43 3.87
N GLU A 323 37.82 -21.30 3.41
CA GLU A 323 38.72 -21.01 2.31
C GLU A 323 37.94 -20.62 1.03
N GLY A 324 38.33 -19.52 0.38
CA GLY A 324 37.64 -18.98 -0.79
C GLY A 324 36.41 -18.10 -0.51
N GLU A 325 35.96 -17.98 0.74
CA GLU A 325 34.88 -17.07 1.16
C GLU A 325 35.41 -15.72 1.64
N ARG A 326 34.54 -14.72 1.83
CA ARG A 326 34.87 -13.49 2.57
C ARG A 326 34.02 -13.37 3.82
N SER A 327 34.53 -12.59 4.78
CA SER A 327 33.68 -12.03 5.83
C SER A 327 32.75 -10.94 5.25
N TYR A 328 31.98 -10.27 6.10
CA TYR A 328 31.07 -9.21 5.67
C TYR A 328 31.77 -8.10 4.86
N HIS A 329 31.12 -7.63 3.80
CA HIS A 329 31.75 -6.72 2.83
C HIS A 329 32.29 -5.44 3.48
N ILE A 330 31.60 -4.90 4.49
CA ILE A 330 31.95 -3.66 5.17
C ILE A 330 33.39 -3.66 5.72
N PHE A 331 33.93 -4.80 6.17
CA PHE A 331 35.30 -4.85 6.69
C PHE A 331 36.34 -4.50 5.62
N TYR A 332 36.16 -5.04 4.41
CA TYR A 332 37.07 -4.82 3.29
C TYR A 332 36.83 -3.45 2.65
N GLN A 333 35.57 -3.03 2.56
CA GLN A 333 35.18 -1.69 2.12
C GLN A 333 35.81 -0.62 3.01
N LEU A 334 35.78 -0.79 4.34
CA LEU A 334 36.44 0.10 5.29
C LEU A 334 37.97 0.09 5.10
N CYS A 335 38.58 -1.10 4.96
CA CYS A 335 40.02 -1.20 4.73
C CYS A 335 40.46 -0.52 3.43
N ALA A 336 39.66 -0.61 2.35
CA ALA A 336 40.02 -0.07 1.03
C ALA A 336 39.64 1.41 0.86
N GLY A 337 38.46 1.83 1.35
CA GLY A 337 37.86 3.13 1.07
C GLY A 337 37.96 4.18 2.19
N ALA A 338 38.52 3.86 3.36
CA ALA A 338 38.69 4.84 4.42
C ALA A 338 39.60 6.01 3.98
N SER A 339 39.20 7.24 4.31
CA SER A 339 40.05 8.43 4.06
C SER A 339 41.33 8.36 4.90
N PRO A 340 42.42 9.03 4.48
CA PRO A 340 43.68 9.01 5.23
C PRO A 340 43.52 9.41 6.70
N ALA A 341 42.72 10.45 6.97
CA ALA A 341 42.41 10.90 8.33
C ALA A 341 41.62 9.84 9.14
N LEU A 342 40.66 9.15 8.52
CA LEU A 342 39.90 8.09 9.19
C LEU A 342 40.77 6.86 9.45
N ARG A 343 41.64 6.50 8.50
CA ARG A 343 42.59 5.38 8.61
C ARG A 343 43.56 5.60 9.77
N GLU A 344 44.12 6.80 9.92
CA GLU A 344 44.99 7.15 11.04
C GLU A 344 44.23 7.12 12.39
N LYS A 345 43.02 7.70 12.42
CA LYS A 345 42.19 7.72 13.64
C LYS A 345 41.81 6.32 14.13
N LEU A 346 41.54 5.39 13.21
CA LEU A 346 41.12 4.02 13.50
C LEU A 346 42.29 3.03 13.63
N ASN A 347 43.53 3.49 13.39
CA ASN A 347 44.71 2.66 13.23
C ASN A 347 44.45 1.51 12.23
N LEU A 348 43.91 1.81 11.06
CA LEU A 348 43.56 0.77 10.07
C LEU A 348 44.78 0.37 9.25
N THR A 349 44.96 -0.94 9.07
CA THR A 349 45.99 -1.52 8.21
C THR A 349 45.36 -2.25 7.01
N SER A 350 46.16 -2.98 6.24
CA SER A 350 45.66 -3.71 5.08
C SER A 350 44.83 -4.93 5.49
N ALA A 351 43.80 -5.28 4.71
CA ALA A 351 42.90 -6.40 5.03
C ALA A 351 43.62 -7.74 5.28
N HIS A 352 44.79 -7.97 4.66
CA HIS A 352 45.58 -9.19 4.85
C HIS A 352 46.32 -9.26 6.18
N GLU A 353 46.40 -8.17 6.96
CA GLU A 353 47.06 -8.13 8.27
C GLU A 353 46.15 -8.56 9.43
N TYR A 354 44.83 -8.52 9.22
CA TYR A 354 43.85 -8.90 10.22
C TYR A 354 43.62 -10.42 10.21
N LYS A 355 43.76 -11.06 11.38
CA LYS A 355 43.61 -12.50 11.55
C LYS A 355 42.23 -12.99 11.10
N TYR A 356 41.15 -12.26 11.41
CA TYR A 356 39.80 -12.64 10.99
C TYR A 356 39.57 -12.58 9.47
N LEU A 357 40.28 -11.70 8.76
CA LEU A 357 40.15 -11.57 7.30
C LEU A 357 41.15 -12.43 6.52
N ARG A 358 42.28 -12.83 7.13
CA ARG A 358 43.34 -13.61 6.48
C ARG A 358 42.95 -15.08 6.24
N GLN A 359 42.02 -15.63 7.01
CA GLN A 359 41.73 -17.08 7.06
C GLN A 359 41.37 -17.70 5.70
N SER A 360 40.71 -16.95 4.82
CA SER A 360 40.16 -17.48 3.59
C SER A 360 41.00 -17.24 2.33
N ASN A 361 42.11 -16.49 2.46
CA ASN A 361 42.95 -16.03 1.35
C ASN A 361 42.18 -15.28 0.23
N CYS A 362 40.97 -14.80 0.50
CA CYS A 362 40.14 -14.06 -0.45
C CYS A 362 39.98 -12.61 0.00
N TYR A 363 40.61 -11.67 -0.72
CA TYR A 363 40.61 -10.25 -0.36
C TYR A 363 39.85 -9.36 -1.35
N SER A 364 39.66 -9.80 -2.59
CA SER A 364 38.99 -9.04 -3.65
C SER A 364 37.88 -9.88 -4.30
N ILE A 365 36.91 -9.19 -4.90
CA ILE A 365 35.83 -9.78 -5.69
C ILE A 365 36.00 -9.29 -7.13
N SER A 366 35.87 -10.19 -8.11
CA SER A 366 36.03 -9.83 -9.51
C SER A 366 34.99 -8.79 -9.93
N GLY A 367 35.42 -7.69 -10.54
CA GLY A 367 34.54 -6.63 -11.03
C GLY A 367 33.89 -5.75 -9.96
N VAL A 368 34.32 -5.83 -8.69
CA VAL A 368 33.80 -4.99 -7.60
C VAL A 368 34.92 -4.15 -6.99
N ASP A 369 34.73 -2.82 -6.98
CA ASP A 369 35.61 -1.90 -6.26
C ASP A 369 35.09 -1.66 -4.82
N ASP A 370 35.79 -2.25 -3.85
CA ASP A 370 35.45 -2.10 -2.41
C ASP A 370 35.55 -0.63 -1.94
N ALA A 371 36.39 0.21 -2.53
CA ALA A 371 36.53 1.62 -2.14
C ALA A 371 35.33 2.46 -2.63
N GLU A 372 34.89 2.26 -3.88
CA GLU A 372 33.68 2.90 -4.41
C GLU A 372 32.43 2.47 -3.63
N ARG A 373 32.34 1.17 -3.29
CA ARG A 373 31.25 0.64 -2.46
C ARG A 373 31.23 1.26 -1.07
N PHE A 374 32.39 1.50 -0.45
CA PHE A 374 32.45 2.22 0.82
C PHE A 374 31.92 3.65 0.71
N HIS A 375 32.22 4.36 -0.39
CA HIS A 375 31.67 5.69 -0.65
C HIS A 375 30.14 5.64 -0.74
N THR A 376 29.60 4.67 -1.47
CA THR A 376 28.15 4.43 -1.58
C THR A 376 27.50 4.18 -0.21
N VAL A 377 28.16 3.44 0.68
CA VAL A 377 27.67 3.19 2.05
C VAL A 377 27.67 4.47 2.88
N LYS A 378 28.71 5.31 2.79
CA LYS A 378 28.75 6.61 3.49
C LYS A 378 27.65 7.55 3.01
N GLU A 379 27.43 7.64 1.70
CA GLU A 379 26.31 8.42 1.14
C GLU A 379 24.96 7.90 1.62
N ALA A 380 24.79 6.57 1.67
CA ALA A 380 23.56 5.96 2.17
C ALA A 380 23.33 6.27 3.66
N LEU A 381 24.37 6.21 4.50
CA LEU A 381 24.29 6.59 5.92
C LEU A 381 23.89 8.06 6.10
N ASP A 382 24.38 8.96 5.23
CA ASP A 382 24.00 10.37 5.22
C ASP A 382 22.51 10.56 4.85
N ILE A 383 22.01 9.82 3.85
CA ILE A 383 20.61 9.91 3.41
C ILE A 383 19.64 9.38 4.47
N VAL A 384 20.05 8.38 5.26
CA VAL A 384 19.26 7.81 6.37
C VAL A 384 19.47 8.60 7.68
N HIS A 385 20.05 9.81 7.58
CA HIS A 385 20.24 10.75 8.69
C HIS A 385 21.06 10.21 9.87
N VAL A 386 22.02 9.30 9.62
CA VAL A 386 22.99 8.87 10.65
C VAL A 386 24.04 9.97 10.83
N SER A 387 24.20 10.48 12.04
CA SER A 387 25.12 11.59 12.33
C SER A 387 26.58 11.23 11.99
N LYS A 388 27.41 12.22 11.65
CA LYS A 388 28.84 11.97 11.35
C LYS A 388 29.60 11.38 12.54
N GLU A 389 29.24 11.79 13.76
CA GLU A 389 29.80 11.27 15.02
C GLU A 389 29.43 9.79 15.21
N ASP A 390 28.19 9.43 14.93
CA ASP A 390 27.74 8.05 14.98
C ASP A 390 28.39 7.20 13.88
N GLN A 391 28.54 7.73 12.66
CA GLN A 391 29.25 7.04 11.57
C GLN A 391 30.69 6.71 11.97
N GLU A 392 31.41 7.67 12.56
CA GLU A 392 32.76 7.43 13.06
C GLU A 392 32.78 6.38 14.18
N SER A 393 31.79 6.41 15.06
CA SER A 393 31.63 5.41 16.14
C SER A 393 31.36 4.01 15.57
N VAL A 394 30.52 3.91 14.52
CA VAL A 394 30.27 2.65 13.79
C VAL A 394 31.56 2.10 13.19
N PHE A 395 32.34 2.95 12.51
CA PHE A 395 33.62 2.53 11.93
C PHE A 395 34.66 2.17 13.00
N ALA A 396 34.65 2.84 14.16
CA ALA A 396 35.48 2.48 15.30
C ALA A 396 35.16 1.10 15.87
N MET A 397 33.87 0.73 15.98
CA MET A 397 33.47 -0.61 16.41
C MET A 397 33.90 -1.69 15.40
N LEU A 398 33.80 -1.42 14.10
CA LEU A 398 34.30 -2.34 13.07
C LEU A 398 35.82 -2.54 13.16
N ALA A 399 36.58 -1.45 13.31
CA ALA A 399 38.02 -1.52 13.50
C ALA A 399 38.38 -2.27 14.80
N ALA A 400 37.63 -2.06 15.89
CA ALA A 400 37.82 -2.78 17.14
C ALA A 400 37.61 -4.30 16.97
N VAL A 401 36.62 -4.73 16.19
CA VAL A 401 36.40 -6.15 15.86
C VAL A 401 37.59 -6.73 15.08
N LEU A 402 38.13 -5.99 14.10
CA LEU A 402 39.30 -6.42 13.34
C LEU A 402 40.55 -6.56 14.23
N TRP A 403 40.81 -5.57 15.08
CA TRP A 403 41.94 -5.57 16.02
C TRP A 403 41.79 -6.61 17.13
N LEU A 404 40.57 -6.89 17.59
CA LEU A 404 40.31 -7.98 18.54
C LEU A 404 40.85 -9.30 18.02
N GLY A 405 40.68 -9.61 16.73
CA GLY A 405 41.20 -10.85 16.14
C GLY A 405 42.72 -10.99 16.21
N ASN A 406 43.45 -9.88 16.29
CA ASN A 406 44.92 -9.88 16.38
C ASN A 406 45.44 -10.03 17.81
N VAL A 407 44.58 -9.96 18.84
CA VAL A 407 44.98 -10.15 20.23
C VAL A 407 45.50 -11.58 20.44
N SER A 408 46.76 -11.64 20.88
CA SER A 408 47.50 -12.86 21.17
C SER A 408 47.56 -13.15 22.68
N PHE A 409 47.81 -14.40 23.04
CA PHE A 409 47.78 -14.87 24.42
C PHE A 409 49.11 -15.57 24.78
N THR A 410 49.58 -15.35 26.01
CA THR A 410 50.77 -16.00 26.58
C THR A 410 50.41 -16.79 27.82
N VAL A 411 51.04 -17.96 28.00
CA VAL A 411 50.82 -18.84 29.16
C VAL A 411 51.48 -18.25 30.40
N ILE A 412 50.74 -18.21 31.52
CA ILE A 412 51.17 -17.57 32.78
C ILE A 412 51.47 -18.55 33.91
N ASP A 413 50.95 -19.78 33.85
CA ASP A 413 51.16 -20.78 34.90
C ASP A 413 51.23 -22.22 34.36
N ASN A 414 51.62 -23.15 35.24
CA ASN A 414 51.78 -24.57 34.93
C ASN A 414 50.45 -25.28 34.63
N GLU A 415 49.32 -24.65 34.91
CA GLU A 415 47.97 -25.15 34.62
C GLU A 415 47.49 -24.72 33.21
N ASN A 416 48.40 -24.15 32.40
CA ASN A 416 48.15 -23.65 31.04
C ASN A 416 47.12 -22.50 30.97
N HIS A 417 46.97 -21.71 32.05
CA HIS A 417 46.20 -20.48 31.96
C HIS A 417 46.93 -19.43 31.14
N VAL A 418 46.17 -18.54 30.51
CA VAL A 418 46.72 -17.52 29.62
C VAL A 418 46.31 -16.11 30.00
N GLU A 419 47.12 -15.15 29.59
CA GLU A 419 46.77 -13.75 29.59
C GLU A 419 47.02 -13.10 28.21
N PRO A 420 46.24 -12.07 27.84
CA PRO A 420 46.52 -11.28 26.64
C PRO A 420 47.89 -10.62 26.70
N VAL A 421 48.61 -10.67 25.58
CA VAL A 421 49.86 -9.92 25.40
C VAL A 421 49.52 -8.43 25.34
N ALA A 422 50.24 -7.63 26.12
CA ALA A 422 50.10 -6.17 26.10
C ALA A 422 50.85 -5.58 24.89
N ASP A 423 50.30 -5.79 23.70
CA ASP A 423 50.84 -5.32 22.42
C ASP A 423 50.00 -4.16 21.83
N GLU A 424 50.36 -3.73 20.62
CA GLU A 424 49.63 -2.70 19.88
C GLU A 424 48.15 -3.09 19.66
N SER A 425 47.86 -4.38 19.49
CA SER A 425 46.49 -4.83 19.24
C SER A 425 45.59 -4.60 20.45
N LEU A 426 46.04 -4.99 21.65
CA LEU A 426 45.26 -4.82 22.88
C LEU A 426 45.04 -3.33 23.20
N SER A 427 46.09 -2.52 23.06
CA SER A 427 46.02 -1.07 23.31
C SER A 427 45.12 -0.33 22.31
N THR A 428 45.16 -0.74 21.04
CA THR A 428 44.29 -0.19 19.99
C THR A 428 42.83 -0.54 20.24
N VAL A 429 42.51 -1.79 20.58
CA VAL A 429 41.13 -2.20 20.94
C VAL A 429 40.61 -1.40 22.13
N ALA A 430 41.41 -1.27 23.19
CA ALA A 430 41.03 -0.51 24.39
C ALA A 430 40.71 0.95 24.05
N LYS A 431 41.52 1.59 23.19
CA LYS A 431 41.30 2.96 22.71
C LYS A 431 40.03 3.11 21.86
N LEU A 432 39.76 2.17 20.95
CA LEU A 432 38.62 2.24 20.03
C LEU A 432 37.28 1.99 20.73
N ILE A 433 37.25 1.06 21.69
CA ILE A 433 36.06 0.77 22.50
C ILE A 433 35.89 1.81 23.62
N GLY A 434 36.99 2.47 24.02
CA GLY A 434 37.00 3.46 25.10
C GLY A 434 36.99 2.82 26.49
N CYS A 435 37.74 1.73 26.67
CA CYS A 435 37.89 1.06 27.96
C CYS A 435 39.34 1.08 28.46
N ASN A 436 39.54 0.77 29.73
CA ASN A 436 40.89 0.61 30.28
C ASN A 436 41.50 -0.69 29.75
N SER A 437 42.74 -0.63 29.27
CA SER A 437 43.47 -1.81 28.76
C SER A 437 43.60 -2.93 29.80
N ASN A 438 43.66 -2.60 31.09
CA ASN A 438 43.70 -3.61 32.16
C ASN A 438 42.37 -4.33 32.34
N ASP A 439 41.25 -3.61 32.21
CA ASP A 439 39.92 -4.21 32.35
C ASP A 439 39.62 -5.13 31.17
N LEU A 440 40.03 -4.74 29.96
CA LEU A 440 39.99 -5.60 28.77
C LEU A 440 40.88 -6.84 28.95
N LYS A 441 42.09 -6.69 29.49
CA LYS A 441 42.99 -7.80 29.80
C LYS A 441 42.34 -8.79 30.78
N LEU A 442 41.73 -8.28 31.85
CA LEU A 442 41.04 -9.09 32.85
C LEU A 442 39.83 -9.82 32.27
N SER A 443 38.99 -9.14 31.47
CA SER A 443 37.82 -9.76 30.84
C SER A 443 38.17 -10.89 29.86
N LEU A 444 39.36 -10.90 29.27
CA LEU A 444 39.80 -11.93 28.32
C LEU A 444 40.62 -13.05 28.97
N SER A 445 41.07 -12.88 30.22
CA SER A 445 41.92 -13.86 30.94
C SER A 445 41.25 -14.49 32.15
N LYS A 446 40.22 -13.85 32.71
CA LYS A 446 39.52 -14.27 33.91
C LYS A 446 38.01 -14.22 33.68
N ARG A 447 37.31 -15.09 34.39
CA ARG A 447 35.85 -15.18 34.39
C ARG A 447 35.34 -15.23 35.82
N ASN A 448 34.42 -14.34 36.16
CA ASN A 448 33.72 -14.36 37.44
C ASN A 448 32.49 -15.27 37.32
N MET A 449 32.45 -16.32 38.13
CA MET A 449 31.33 -17.24 38.25
C MET A 449 30.61 -17.01 39.57
N ARG A 450 29.31 -16.71 39.52
CA ARG A 450 28.47 -16.73 40.72
C ARG A 450 28.01 -18.15 40.99
N VAL A 451 28.52 -18.75 42.07
CA VAL A 451 28.09 -20.08 42.54
C VAL A 451 27.37 -19.85 43.86
N GLY A 452 26.04 -19.91 43.84
CA GLY A 452 25.22 -19.54 44.99
C GLY A 452 25.28 -18.04 45.27
N LYS A 453 25.79 -17.65 46.45
CA LYS A 453 25.99 -16.24 46.83
C LYS A 453 27.43 -15.74 46.62
N ASP A 454 28.37 -16.64 46.36
CA ASP A 454 29.79 -16.31 46.27
C ASP A 454 30.21 -16.11 44.81
N THR A 455 31.15 -15.19 44.57
CA THR A 455 31.74 -14.93 43.25
C THR A 455 33.13 -15.55 43.20
N ILE A 456 33.29 -16.61 42.42
CA ILE A 456 34.56 -17.33 42.21
C ILE A 456 35.20 -16.82 40.93
N VAL A 457 36.46 -16.43 40.98
CA VAL A 457 37.23 -15.98 39.80
C VAL A 457 37.97 -17.19 39.21
N GLN A 458 37.59 -17.61 38.01
CA GLN A 458 38.24 -18.66 37.23
C GLN A 458 39.24 -18.03 36.25
N LYS A 459 40.47 -18.55 36.19
CA LYS A 459 41.42 -18.22 35.12
C LYS A 459 41.11 -19.03 33.86
N LEU A 460 41.31 -18.44 32.69
CA LEU A 460 40.99 -19.08 31.41
C LEU A 460 42.20 -19.78 30.80
N THR A 461 41.97 -20.96 30.22
CA THR A 461 42.93 -21.66 29.35
C THR A 461 42.97 -21.04 27.95
N LEU A 462 43.98 -21.37 27.14
CA LEU A 462 44.13 -20.81 25.79
C LEU A 462 42.86 -20.95 24.91
N PRO A 463 42.21 -22.12 24.81
CA PRO A 463 40.97 -22.24 24.03
C PRO A 463 39.85 -21.35 24.57
N GLN A 464 39.64 -21.35 25.90
CA GLN A 464 38.61 -20.54 26.55
C GLN A 464 38.81 -19.04 26.36
N ALA A 465 40.06 -18.57 26.35
CA ALA A 465 40.38 -17.17 26.14
C ALA A 465 40.18 -16.73 24.68
N ILE A 466 40.48 -17.62 23.72
CA ILE A 466 40.16 -17.43 22.29
C ILE A 466 38.64 -17.33 22.11
N ASP A 467 37.89 -18.25 22.74
CA ASP A 467 36.43 -18.27 22.67
C ASP A 467 35.83 -17.00 23.29
N ALA A 468 36.38 -16.52 24.41
CA ALA A 468 35.95 -15.26 25.05
C ALA A 468 36.17 -14.05 24.14
N ARG A 469 37.34 -13.96 23.48
CA ARG A 469 37.66 -12.91 22.50
C ARG A 469 36.72 -12.96 21.30
N ASP A 470 36.51 -14.14 20.74
CA ASP A 470 35.68 -14.33 19.55
C ASP A 470 34.19 -14.12 19.88
N ALA A 471 33.74 -14.48 21.09
CA ALA A 471 32.42 -14.15 21.59
C ALA A 471 32.22 -12.64 21.72
N LEU A 472 33.19 -11.90 22.28
CA LEU A 472 33.14 -10.44 22.36
C LEU A 472 33.06 -9.79 20.97
N ALA A 473 33.88 -10.25 20.01
CA ALA A 473 33.87 -9.76 18.63
C ALA A 473 32.51 -9.99 17.95
N LYS A 474 31.95 -11.21 18.04
CA LYS A 474 30.62 -11.56 17.52
C LYS A 474 29.52 -10.70 18.15
N SER A 475 29.59 -10.45 19.45
CA SER A 475 28.61 -9.65 20.19
C SER A 475 28.64 -8.18 19.80
N ILE A 476 29.84 -7.57 19.68
CA ILE A 476 29.98 -6.17 19.22
C ILE A 476 29.38 -6.03 17.83
N TYR A 477 29.73 -6.93 16.89
CA TYR A 477 29.22 -6.85 15.52
C TYR A 477 27.70 -7.04 15.44
N SER A 478 27.16 -8.03 16.17
CA SER A 478 25.72 -8.28 16.21
C SER A 478 24.94 -7.08 16.75
N CYS A 479 25.40 -6.49 17.86
CA CYS A 479 24.74 -5.32 18.44
C CYS A 479 24.90 -4.07 17.57
N LEU A 480 26.03 -3.91 16.89
CA LEU A 480 26.23 -2.84 15.91
C LEU A 480 25.23 -2.96 14.75
N PHE A 481 25.03 -4.18 14.23
CA PHE A 481 24.05 -4.44 13.18
C PHE A 481 22.62 -4.13 13.64
N ASP A 482 22.22 -4.62 14.83
CA ASP A 482 20.90 -4.35 15.39
C ASP A 482 20.67 -2.84 15.62
N TRP A 483 21.69 -2.14 16.12
CA TRP A 483 21.65 -0.69 16.33
C TRP A 483 21.52 0.07 15.00
N LEU A 484 22.24 -0.32 13.95
CA LEU A 484 22.10 0.29 12.62
C LEU A 484 20.68 0.12 12.07
N VAL A 485 20.09 -1.06 12.24
CA VAL A 485 18.68 -1.31 11.86
C VAL A 485 17.73 -0.44 12.68
N GLU A 486 18.01 -0.21 13.96
CA GLU A 486 17.24 0.72 14.79
C GLU A 486 17.32 2.16 14.28
N GLN A 487 18.51 2.64 13.89
CA GLN A 487 18.66 3.99 13.30
C GLN A 487 17.95 4.11 11.96
N ILE A 488 18.05 3.10 11.10
CA ILE A 488 17.29 3.03 9.84
C ILE A 488 15.79 3.17 10.14
N ASN A 489 15.27 2.42 11.12
CA ASN A 489 13.86 2.48 11.50
C ASN A 489 13.43 3.83 12.10
N LYS A 490 14.34 4.55 12.77
CA LYS A 490 14.07 5.92 13.26
C LYS A 490 13.92 6.90 12.10
N SER A 491 14.76 6.79 11.06
CA SER A 491 14.65 7.59 9.83
C SER A 491 13.33 7.29 9.09
N LEU A 492 12.97 6.01 8.96
CA LEU A 492 11.81 5.56 8.20
C LEU A 492 10.48 5.65 8.97
N ALA A 493 10.50 6.16 10.21
CA ALA A 493 9.37 6.13 11.11
C ALA A 493 8.16 6.90 10.54
N VAL A 494 6.99 6.24 10.57
CA VAL A 494 5.72 6.78 10.07
C VAL A 494 5.31 8.03 10.86
N GLY A 495 4.92 9.10 10.16
CA GLY A 495 4.23 10.24 10.80
C GLY A 495 2.97 9.79 11.57
N LYS A 496 2.43 10.61 12.48
CA LYS A 496 1.37 10.25 13.48
C LYS A 496 0.06 9.61 12.95
N ARG A 497 -0.11 9.31 11.65
CA ARG A 497 -1.32 8.73 11.03
C ARG A 497 -1.06 7.32 10.53
N ARG A 498 -1.22 6.32 11.40
CA ARG A 498 -1.27 4.90 10.99
C ARG A 498 -2.67 4.56 10.51
N THR A 499 -2.79 4.13 9.25
CA THR A 499 -4.03 3.61 8.65
C THR A 499 -4.17 2.09 8.85
N GLY A 500 -3.12 1.44 9.36
CA GLY A 500 -3.07 -0.01 9.55
C GLY A 500 -2.78 -0.82 8.27
N ARG A 501 -2.59 -0.18 7.12
CA ARG A 501 -2.35 -0.83 5.81
C ARG A 501 -0.85 -0.95 5.50
N SER A 502 -0.38 -2.15 5.19
CA SER A 502 1.01 -2.41 4.82
C SER A 502 1.19 -3.47 3.75
N ILE A 503 2.31 -3.35 3.03
CA ILE A 503 2.84 -4.41 2.16
C ILE A 503 4.21 -4.80 2.72
N SER A 504 4.36 -6.07 3.08
CA SER A 504 5.60 -6.60 3.63
C SER A 504 6.38 -7.36 2.56
N ILE A 505 7.64 -7.00 2.33
CA ILE A 505 8.54 -7.72 1.41
C ILE A 505 9.49 -8.56 2.25
N LEU A 506 9.43 -9.88 2.08
CA LEU A 506 10.34 -10.82 2.72
C LEU A 506 11.44 -11.24 1.73
N ASP A 507 12.68 -10.87 2.04
CA ASP A 507 13.90 -11.35 1.39
C ASP A 507 14.71 -12.13 2.44
N ILE A 508 14.75 -13.45 2.29
CA ILE A 508 15.44 -14.35 3.22
C ILE A 508 16.51 -15.14 2.46
N TYR A 509 17.52 -15.61 3.19
CA TYR A 509 18.53 -16.51 2.66
C TYR A 509 17.89 -17.74 1.98
N GLY A 510 18.54 -18.23 0.93
CA GLY A 510 18.08 -19.41 0.21
C GLY A 510 18.36 -20.70 0.98
N PHE A 511 17.80 -21.82 0.51
CA PHE A 511 18.22 -23.15 0.94
C PHE A 511 19.71 -23.36 0.63
N GLU A 512 20.47 -23.93 1.56
CA GLU A 512 21.92 -24.15 1.42
C GLU A 512 22.31 -25.61 1.63
N SER A 513 23.08 -26.16 0.70
CA SER A 513 23.67 -27.49 0.82
C SER A 513 25.09 -27.46 0.25
N PHE A 514 26.06 -27.56 1.14
CA PHE A 514 27.49 -27.57 0.86
C PHE A 514 28.10 -28.94 1.16
N ASN A 515 29.38 -29.12 0.81
CA ASN A 515 30.14 -30.34 1.14
C ASN A 515 30.31 -30.51 2.67
N LYS A 516 30.34 -29.41 3.41
CA LYS A 516 30.37 -29.37 4.88
C LYS A 516 29.30 -28.40 5.38
N ASN A 517 28.25 -28.92 6.02
CA ASN A 517 27.16 -28.11 6.57
C ASN A 517 27.26 -28.09 8.10
N SER A 518 27.22 -26.89 8.69
CA SER A 518 27.31 -26.70 10.14
C SER A 518 25.98 -26.20 10.73
N PHE A 519 26.02 -25.72 11.97
CA PHE A 519 24.85 -25.25 12.73
C PHE A 519 24.11 -24.10 12.02
N GLU A 520 24.83 -23.26 11.29
CA GLU A 520 24.28 -22.14 10.53
C GLU A 520 23.41 -22.62 9.38
N GLN A 521 23.89 -23.54 8.55
CA GLN A 521 23.10 -24.16 7.47
C GLN A 521 21.90 -24.91 8.04
N PHE A 522 22.07 -25.60 9.18
CA PHE A 522 20.97 -26.27 9.87
C PHE A 522 19.86 -25.28 10.26
N CYS A 523 20.21 -24.11 10.78
CA CYS A 523 19.24 -23.06 11.10
C CYS A 523 18.58 -22.49 9.82
N ILE A 524 19.39 -22.20 8.81
CA ILE A 524 18.94 -21.64 7.52
C ILE A 524 17.93 -22.58 6.85
N ASN A 525 18.24 -23.88 6.79
CA ASN A 525 17.38 -24.85 6.13
C ASN A 525 16.09 -25.10 6.92
N TYR A 526 16.11 -25.06 8.26
CA TYR A 526 14.90 -25.09 9.08
C TYR A 526 13.95 -23.90 8.81
N ALA A 527 14.48 -22.67 8.66
CA ALA A 527 13.64 -21.53 8.28
C ALA A 527 13.02 -21.71 6.88
N ASN A 528 13.80 -22.20 5.92
CA ASN A 528 13.30 -22.48 4.57
C ASN A 528 12.23 -23.58 4.59
N GLU A 529 12.40 -24.63 5.40
CA GLU A 529 11.40 -25.69 5.60
C GLU A 529 10.07 -25.09 6.12
N ARG A 530 10.14 -24.16 7.08
CA ARG A 530 8.96 -23.50 7.64
C ARG A 530 8.25 -22.58 6.65
N LEU A 531 9.02 -21.84 5.86
CA LEU A 531 8.50 -21.00 4.77
C LEU A 531 7.86 -21.83 3.66
N GLN A 532 8.47 -22.97 3.31
CA GLN A 532 7.91 -23.90 2.35
C GLN A 532 6.58 -24.49 2.85
N GLN A 533 6.47 -24.79 4.15
CA GLN A 533 5.19 -25.21 4.71
C GLN A 533 4.14 -24.10 4.63
N HIS A 534 4.53 -22.85 4.91
CA HIS A 534 3.61 -21.72 4.80
C HIS A 534 3.08 -21.57 3.37
N PHE A 535 3.95 -21.75 2.38
CA PHE A 535 3.60 -21.81 0.96
C PHE A 535 2.64 -22.98 0.65
N ASN A 536 2.99 -24.21 1.03
CA ASN A 536 2.15 -25.39 0.82
C ASN A 536 0.77 -25.24 1.49
N ARG A 537 0.73 -24.65 2.69
CA ARG A 537 -0.52 -24.38 3.41
C ARG A 537 -1.38 -23.37 2.66
N HIS A 538 -0.81 -22.26 2.19
CA HIS A 538 -1.59 -21.20 1.53
C HIS A 538 -2.06 -21.58 0.14
N LEU A 539 -1.19 -22.20 -0.66
CA LEU A 539 -1.55 -22.57 -2.03
C LEU A 539 -2.35 -23.86 -2.11
N PHE A 540 -2.13 -24.82 -1.20
CA PHE A 540 -2.78 -26.14 -1.31
C PHE A 540 -3.81 -26.37 -0.21
N LYS A 541 -3.41 -26.29 1.07
CA LYS A 541 -4.32 -26.67 2.19
C LYS A 541 -5.48 -25.71 2.41
N LEU A 542 -5.30 -24.40 2.23
CA LEU A 542 -6.40 -23.44 2.40
C LEU A 542 -7.37 -23.49 1.21
N GLU A 543 -6.88 -23.79 0.01
CA GLU A 543 -7.74 -24.05 -1.16
C GLU A 543 -8.57 -25.32 -0.93
N GLN A 544 -7.87 -26.43 -0.61
CA GLN A 544 -8.22 -27.49 0.35
C GLN A 544 -9.50 -27.33 1.21
N GLU A 545 -9.33 -26.54 2.25
CA GLU A 545 -10.34 -26.35 3.28
C GLU A 545 -11.53 -25.52 2.78
N GLU A 546 -11.29 -24.58 1.86
CA GLU A 546 -12.34 -23.70 1.34
C GLU A 546 -13.36 -24.44 0.49
N TYR A 547 -12.93 -25.33 -0.42
CA TYR A 547 -13.90 -26.03 -1.28
C TYR A 547 -14.68 -27.07 -0.48
N ILE A 548 -14.08 -27.69 0.54
CA ILE A 548 -14.79 -28.56 1.49
C ILE A 548 -15.86 -27.75 2.25
N GLN A 549 -15.49 -26.56 2.75
CA GLN A 549 -16.41 -25.69 3.47
C GLN A 549 -17.57 -25.20 2.58
N ASP A 550 -17.30 -24.92 1.31
CA ASP A 550 -18.32 -24.43 0.37
C ASP A 550 -19.03 -25.54 -0.41
N GLY A 551 -18.75 -26.82 -0.11
CA GLY A 551 -19.46 -27.98 -0.66
C GLY A 551 -19.19 -28.24 -2.14
N ILE A 552 -18.00 -27.88 -2.64
CA ILE A 552 -17.63 -28.05 -4.05
C ILE A 552 -17.21 -29.51 -4.31
N ASP A 553 -17.75 -30.10 -5.37
CA ASP A 553 -17.28 -31.38 -5.88
C ASP A 553 -15.95 -31.20 -6.62
N TRP A 554 -14.91 -31.85 -6.14
CA TRP A 554 -13.55 -31.72 -6.67
C TRP A 554 -12.74 -33.00 -6.55
N THR A 555 -11.67 -33.08 -7.32
CA THR A 555 -10.67 -34.13 -7.18
C THR A 555 -9.59 -33.68 -6.21
N ARG A 556 -9.48 -34.38 -5.08
CA ARG A 556 -8.38 -34.16 -4.14
C ARG A 556 -7.06 -34.47 -4.85
N VAL A 557 -6.19 -33.47 -4.94
CA VAL A 557 -4.84 -33.63 -5.50
C VAL A 557 -3.87 -33.85 -4.35
N ASP A 558 -3.22 -35.01 -4.36
CA ASP A 558 -2.15 -35.31 -3.43
C ASP A 558 -0.88 -34.51 -3.78
N PHE A 559 -0.30 -33.90 -2.76
CA PHE A 559 0.96 -33.17 -2.82
C PHE A 559 1.87 -33.61 -1.68
N GLU A 560 3.17 -33.45 -1.87
CA GLU A 560 4.16 -33.77 -0.84
C GLU A 560 4.17 -32.68 0.24
N ASP A 561 3.69 -33.05 1.43
CA ASP A 561 3.68 -32.16 2.60
C ASP A 561 4.95 -32.34 3.43
N ASN A 562 5.56 -31.24 3.84
CA ASN A 562 6.83 -31.26 4.58
C ASN A 562 6.65 -31.19 6.10
N GLN A 563 5.43 -31.46 6.59
CA GLN A 563 5.07 -31.41 8.00
C GLN A 563 5.82 -32.43 8.85
N ASP A 564 6.19 -33.60 8.30
CA ASP A 564 6.97 -34.62 9.00
C ASP A 564 8.41 -34.15 9.26
N CYS A 565 9.04 -33.49 8.28
CA CYS A 565 10.34 -32.86 8.44
C CYS A 565 10.29 -31.72 9.47
N LEU A 566 9.26 -30.85 9.42
CA LEU A 566 9.10 -29.82 10.47
C LEU A 566 8.88 -30.42 11.86
N SER A 567 8.16 -31.53 11.95
CA SER A 567 7.95 -32.25 13.21
C SER A 567 9.28 -32.81 13.74
N LEU A 568 10.19 -33.27 12.87
CA LEU A 568 11.54 -33.68 13.25
C LEU A 568 12.32 -32.54 13.93
N PHE A 569 12.18 -31.29 13.46
CA PHE A 569 12.81 -30.13 14.10
C PHE A 569 12.11 -29.70 15.39
N GLU A 570 10.77 -29.62 15.38
CA GLU A 570 10.01 -28.88 16.38
C GLU A 570 9.36 -29.69 17.50
N LYS A 571 9.21 -31.02 17.31
CA LYS A 571 8.48 -31.90 18.24
C LYS A 571 9.09 -31.82 19.64
N LYS A 572 8.22 -31.64 20.65
CA LYS A 572 8.62 -31.68 22.06
C LYS A 572 8.15 -33.00 22.68
N PRO A 573 8.96 -33.66 23.53
CA PRO A 573 10.33 -33.31 23.94
C PRO A 573 11.42 -33.82 22.99
N LEU A 574 11.09 -34.66 22.00
CA LEU A 574 12.05 -35.38 21.14
C LEU A 574 12.09 -34.82 19.71
N GLY A 575 12.68 -33.63 19.53
CA GLY A 575 12.95 -33.02 18.23
C GLY A 575 14.39 -32.51 18.17
N LEU A 576 14.91 -32.22 16.97
CA LEU A 576 16.31 -31.81 16.78
C LEU A 576 16.67 -30.60 17.65
N LEU A 577 15.79 -29.58 17.69
CA LEU A 577 16.04 -28.36 18.46
C LEU A 577 15.98 -28.60 19.97
N SER A 578 15.04 -29.42 20.45
CA SER A 578 14.92 -29.68 21.90
C SER A 578 16.06 -30.55 22.42
N LEU A 579 16.49 -31.55 21.64
CA LEU A 579 17.63 -32.39 21.99
C LEU A 579 18.93 -31.60 21.98
N LEU A 580 19.10 -30.69 21.01
CA LEU A 580 20.23 -29.78 20.96
C LEU A 580 20.27 -28.86 22.18
N ASP A 581 19.12 -28.30 22.58
CA ASP A 581 19.04 -27.41 23.73
C ASP A 581 19.31 -28.14 25.06
N GLU A 582 18.74 -29.33 25.23
CA GLU A 582 18.97 -30.16 26.40
C GLU A 582 20.47 -30.48 26.55
N GLU A 583 21.11 -30.93 25.48
CA GLU A 583 22.54 -31.24 25.48
C GLU A 583 23.43 -29.99 25.65
N SER A 584 22.96 -28.84 25.15
CA SER A 584 23.65 -27.55 25.33
C SER A 584 23.63 -27.10 26.80
N THR A 585 22.57 -27.42 27.54
CA THR A 585 22.47 -27.13 28.98
C THR A 585 23.20 -28.16 29.87
N PHE A 586 23.53 -29.33 29.33
CA PHE A 586 24.20 -30.38 30.08
C PHE A 586 25.69 -30.03 30.28
N PRO A 587 26.22 -30.00 31.53
CA PRO A 587 27.59 -29.56 31.81
C PRO A 587 28.67 -30.38 31.10
N ASN A 588 28.44 -31.68 30.94
CA ASN A 588 29.37 -32.62 30.28
C ASN A 588 28.91 -32.99 28.86
N GLY A 589 27.99 -32.22 28.26
CA GLY A 589 27.51 -32.45 26.90
C GLY A 589 28.60 -32.15 25.88
N THR A 590 28.81 -33.07 24.94
CA THR A 590 29.78 -32.98 23.84
C THR A 590 29.07 -33.19 22.50
N ASP A 591 29.68 -32.74 21.40
CA ASP A 591 29.09 -32.93 20.06
C ASP A 591 28.89 -34.41 19.69
N LEU A 592 29.69 -35.31 20.29
CA LEU A 592 29.55 -36.76 20.14
C LEU A 592 28.36 -37.31 20.93
N THR A 593 28.15 -36.84 22.17
CA THR A 593 26.97 -37.23 22.96
C THR A 593 25.69 -36.70 22.31
N LEU A 594 25.72 -35.49 21.73
CA LEU A 594 24.65 -34.97 20.89
C LEU A 594 24.35 -35.90 19.71
N ALA A 595 25.36 -36.25 18.90
CA ALA A 595 25.18 -37.11 17.73
C ALA A 595 24.56 -38.47 18.10
N ASN A 596 25.04 -39.09 19.19
CA ASN A 596 24.50 -40.35 19.70
C ASN A 596 23.05 -40.21 20.16
N LYS A 597 22.72 -39.12 20.86
CA LYS A 597 21.35 -38.83 21.33
C LYS A 597 20.39 -38.60 20.18
N LEU A 598 20.80 -37.84 19.16
CA LEU A 598 20.02 -37.64 17.93
C LEU A 598 19.73 -38.98 17.24
N LYS A 599 20.75 -39.83 17.08
CA LYS A 599 20.60 -41.16 16.50
C LYS A 599 19.64 -42.04 17.31
N GLN A 600 19.81 -42.13 18.62
CA GLN A 600 18.96 -42.96 19.48
C GLN A 600 17.47 -42.57 19.42
N HIS A 601 17.16 -41.28 19.38
CA HIS A 601 15.77 -40.81 19.47
C HIS A 601 15.08 -40.56 18.13
N LEU A 602 15.82 -40.33 17.03
CA LEU A 602 15.25 -39.87 15.75
C LEU A 602 15.34 -40.91 14.61
N LEU A 603 16.00 -42.06 14.82
CA LEU A 603 16.13 -43.12 13.80
C LEU A 603 14.80 -43.66 13.24
N SER A 604 13.71 -43.55 14.01
CA SER A 604 12.38 -44.02 13.57
C SER A 604 11.67 -43.04 12.62
N ASN A 605 12.19 -41.82 12.43
CA ASN A 605 11.60 -40.81 11.56
C ASN A 605 12.13 -40.97 10.11
N SER A 606 11.22 -40.99 9.13
CA SER A 606 11.54 -41.13 7.70
C SER A 606 12.46 -40.02 7.16
N CYS A 607 12.41 -38.83 7.76
CA CYS A 607 13.19 -37.66 7.34
C CYS A 607 14.58 -37.61 7.99
N PHE A 608 14.93 -38.57 8.87
CA PHE A 608 16.24 -38.60 9.54
C PHE A 608 17.03 -39.84 9.14
N ARG A 609 18.27 -39.64 8.71
CA ARG A 609 19.23 -40.73 8.45
C ARG A 609 20.46 -40.54 9.33
N GLY A 610 20.72 -41.49 10.22
CA GLY A 610 21.93 -41.49 11.05
C GLY A 610 23.15 -41.92 10.24
N ALA A 611 24.24 -41.14 10.28
CA ALA A 611 25.51 -41.46 9.61
C ALA A 611 26.61 -41.84 10.63
N ARG A 612 27.88 -41.85 10.20
CA ARG A 612 29.07 -42.12 11.05
C ARG A 612 29.17 -41.12 12.22
N GLU A 613 29.90 -41.47 13.27
CA GLU A 613 29.86 -40.90 14.65
C GLU A 613 29.56 -39.40 14.87
N LYS A 614 29.93 -38.48 13.96
CA LYS A 614 29.68 -37.02 14.08
C LYS A 614 28.84 -36.41 12.95
N LEU A 615 28.17 -37.23 12.16
CA LEU A 615 27.39 -36.79 11.00
C LEU A 615 25.94 -37.27 11.13
N PHE A 616 25.00 -36.43 10.72
CA PHE A 616 23.60 -36.82 10.54
C PHE A 616 23.04 -36.21 9.26
N THR A 617 22.06 -36.86 8.65
CA THR A 617 21.43 -36.39 7.41
C THR A 617 19.95 -36.16 7.64
N VAL A 618 19.46 -35.02 7.15
CA VAL A 618 18.04 -34.68 7.14
C VAL A 618 17.56 -34.66 5.69
N VAL A 619 16.42 -35.29 5.44
CA VAL A 619 15.72 -35.25 4.15
C VAL A 619 14.81 -34.03 4.17
N HIS A 620 15.24 -32.94 3.54
CA HIS A 620 14.48 -31.71 3.39
C HIS A 620 13.61 -31.75 2.13
N TYR A 621 12.68 -30.80 1.99
CA TYR A 621 11.91 -30.62 0.75
C TYR A 621 12.81 -30.42 -0.49
N ALA A 622 14.01 -29.85 -0.30
CA ALA A 622 14.94 -29.58 -1.38
C ALA A 622 15.93 -30.74 -1.67
N GLY A 623 15.92 -31.79 -0.85
CA GLY A 623 16.81 -32.93 -0.95
C GLY A 623 17.53 -33.26 0.36
N GLU A 624 18.45 -34.20 0.29
CA GLU A 624 19.20 -34.68 1.46
C GLU A 624 20.37 -33.74 1.79
N VAL A 625 20.48 -33.36 3.07
CA VAL A 625 21.59 -32.53 3.56
C VAL A 625 22.25 -33.20 4.75
N THR A 626 23.56 -33.42 4.65
CA THR A 626 24.39 -33.98 5.72
C THR A 626 25.03 -32.86 6.53
N TYR A 627 24.82 -32.88 7.85
CA TYR A 627 25.36 -31.92 8.81
C TYR A 627 26.43 -32.56 9.69
N GLU A 628 27.46 -31.78 10.02
CA GLU A 628 28.53 -32.17 10.94
C GLU A 628 28.29 -31.60 12.34
N THR A 629 28.18 -32.44 13.37
CA THR A 629 27.88 -32.00 14.74
C THR A 629 29.04 -31.27 15.41
N THR A 630 30.26 -31.31 14.86
CA THR A 630 31.43 -30.61 15.41
C THR A 630 31.14 -29.12 15.58
N GLY A 631 31.24 -28.62 16.82
CA GLY A 631 30.99 -27.24 17.22
C GLY A 631 29.52 -26.86 17.37
N PHE A 632 28.56 -27.79 17.23
CA PHE A 632 27.11 -27.47 17.35
C PHE A 632 26.75 -26.94 18.73
N LEU A 633 27.21 -27.60 19.81
CA LEU A 633 26.84 -27.20 21.18
C LEU A 633 27.41 -25.84 21.53
N GLU A 634 28.67 -25.58 21.15
CA GLU A 634 29.33 -24.30 21.40
C GLU A 634 28.63 -23.15 20.65
N LYS A 635 28.36 -23.35 19.36
CA LYS A 635 27.64 -22.38 18.52
C LYS A 635 26.21 -22.13 19.02
N ASN A 636 25.55 -23.14 19.58
CA ASN A 636 24.20 -22.99 20.11
C ASN A 636 24.16 -22.30 21.49
N ARG A 637 25.24 -22.42 22.29
CA ARG A 637 25.36 -21.75 23.59
C ARG A 637 25.47 -20.23 23.42
N ASP A 638 26.29 -19.73 22.49
CA ASP A 638 26.50 -18.30 22.16
C ASP A 638 26.46 -17.34 23.38
N LEU A 639 27.12 -17.75 24.47
CA LEU A 639 27.10 -17.05 25.75
C LEU A 639 28.22 -16.01 25.80
N LEU A 640 27.86 -14.73 25.74
CA LEU A 640 28.75 -13.66 26.19
C LEU A 640 28.74 -13.64 27.72
N HIS A 641 29.92 -13.65 28.35
CA HIS A 641 30.03 -13.61 29.80
C HIS A 641 29.63 -12.24 30.36
N LEU A 642 29.05 -12.22 31.57
CA LEU A 642 28.65 -10.99 32.26
C LEU A 642 29.80 -9.99 32.40
N ASP A 643 31.03 -10.48 32.59
CA ASP A 643 32.22 -9.63 32.71
C ASP A 643 32.45 -8.80 31.45
N SER A 644 32.22 -9.38 30.27
CA SER A 644 32.33 -8.67 29.00
C SER A 644 31.20 -7.66 28.81
N ILE A 645 29.98 -7.95 29.29
CA ILE A 645 28.86 -7.00 29.29
C ILE A 645 29.16 -5.83 30.24
N GLN A 646 29.71 -6.11 31.42
CA GLN A 646 30.13 -5.09 32.38
C GLN A 646 31.25 -4.22 31.82
N LEU A 647 32.23 -4.80 31.13
CA LEU A 647 33.27 -4.06 30.42
C LEU A 647 32.65 -3.08 29.42
N LEU A 648 31.72 -3.53 28.57
CA LEU A 648 31.05 -2.66 27.60
C LEU A 648 30.24 -1.54 28.29
N SER A 649 29.66 -1.82 29.46
CA SER A 649 28.91 -0.82 30.25
C SER A 649 29.80 0.25 30.90
N SER A 650 31.05 -0.07 31.21
CA SER A 650 32.01 0.86 31.85
C SER A 650 32.86 1.65 30.83
N CYS A 651 32.69 1.40 29.54
CA CYS A 651 33.38 2.13 28.47
C CYS A 651 32.97 3.61 28.44
N SER A 652 33.84 4.50 27.96
CA SER A 652 33.54 5.93 27.79
C SER A 652 32.73 6.26 26.54
N CYS A 653 32.72 5.36 25.55
CA CYS A 653 32.02 5.55 24.28
C CYS A 653 30.54 5.17 24.37
N HIS A 654 29.67 5.94 23.71
CA HIS A 654 28.21 5.76 23.78
C HIS A 654 27.72 4.43 23.18
N LEU A 655 28.28 3.96 22.05
CA LEU A 655 27.83 2.72 21.41
C LEU A 655 28.06 1.47 22.28
N PRO A 656 29.27 1.21 22.84
CA PRO A 656 29.48 0.11 23.79
C PRO A 656 28.50 0.12 24.97
N GLN A 657 28.22 1.29 25.55
CA GLN A 657 27.26 1.43 26.65
C GLN A 657 25.82 1.10 26.21
N ALA A 658 25.42 1.55 25.02
CA ALA A 658 24.12 1.22 24.44
C ALA A 658 24.00 -0.29 24.16
N PHE A 659 25.07 -0.93 23.67
CA PHE A 659 25.11 -2.38 23.45
C PHE A 659 24.94 -3.13 24.77
N ALA A 660 25.67 -2.76 25.82
CA ALA A 660 25.54 -3.36 27.14
C ALA A 660 24.12 -3.23 27.71
N SER A 661 23.52 -2.04 27.59
CA SER A 661 22.16 -1.77 28.03
C SER A 661 21.14 -2.66 27.31
N SER A 662 21.28 -2.80 25.99
CA SER A 662 20.40 -3.67 25.19
C SER A 662 20.51 -5.15 25.60
N MET A 663 21.73 -5.63 25.88
CA MET A 663 21.98 -7.01 26.31
C MET A 663 21.39 -7.29 27.70
N LEU A 664 21.48 -6.32 28.62
CA LEU A 664 20.89 -6.43 29.96
C LEU A 664 19.35 -6.44 29.90
N ILE A 665 18.72 -5.57 29.10
CA ILE A 665 17.26 -5.51 28.95
C ILE A 665 16.70 -6.80 28.31
N GLN A 666 17.42 -7.39 27.33
CA GLN A 666 17.04 -8.67 26.74
C GLN A 666 17.08 -9.82 27.76
N SER A 667 17.92 -9.71 28.80
CA SER A 667 17.97 -10.70 29.88
C SER A 667 16.78 -10.60 30.85
N GLU A 668 16.03 -9.50 30.88
CA GLU A 668 14.92 -9.29 31.81
C GLU A 668 13.52 -9.51 31.19
N LYS A 669 13.37 -9.39 29.87
CA LYS A 669 12.06 -9.60 29.19
C LYS A 669 11.85 -11.08 28.81
N PRO A 670 10.83 -11.77 29.34
CA PRO A 670 10.49 -13.11 28.88
C PRO A 670 9.94 -13.07 27.44
N VAL A 671 10.68 -13.66 26.49
CA VAL A 671 10.34 -13.70 25.05
C VAL A 671 9.28 -14.76 24.73
N VAL A 672 8.91 -15.63 25.68
CA VAL A 672 7.95 -16.72 25.46
C VAL A 672 6.82 -16.63 26.49
N GLY A 673 5.57 -16.80 26.03
CA GLY A 673 4.33 -16.64 26.80
C GLY A 673 4.20 -17.52 28.07
N PRO A 674 3.02 -17.53 28.73
CA PRO A 674 2.84 -17.92 30.14
C PRO A 674 3.18 -19.37 30.54
N LEU A 675 3.66 -20.22 29.63
CA LEU A 675 3.91 -21.64 29.88
C LEU A 675 5.31 -21.96 30.45
N TYR A 676 6.25 -21.01 30.50
CA TYR A 676 7.59 -21.23 31.06
C TYR A 676 7.78 -20.38 32.33
N LYS A 677 7.20 -20.81 33.45
CA LYS A 677 7.60 -20.35 34.79
C LYS A 677 8.68 -21.29 35.34
N ALA A 678 9.93 -21.05 34.97
CA ALA A 678 11.11 -21.43 35.74
C ALA A 678 11.87 -20.14 36.09
N GLY A 679 12.44 -20.09 37.29
CA GLY A 679 12.83 -18.86 37.99
C GLY A 679 13.76 -17.90 37.23
N GLY A 680 13.75 -16.63 37.64
CA GLY A 680 14.43 -15.48 37.02
C GLY A 680 15.97 -15.52 36.92
N ALA A 681 16.61 -16.68 37.04
CA ALA A 681 18.01 -16.90 36.73
C ALA A 681 18.24 -17.55 35.34
N ASP A 682 17.20 -18.08 34.68
CA ASP A 682 17.33 -18.87 33.44
C ASP A 682 17.18 -18.08 32.13
N SER A 683 16.87 -16.77 32.17
CA SER A 683 16.77 -15.94 30.95
C SER A 683 18.12 -15.82 30.21
N GLN A 684 19.25 -15.90 30.93
CA GLN A 684 20.59 -15.94 30.37
C GLN A 684 20.96 -17.29 29.71
N ARG A 685 20.10 -18.32 29.77
CA ARG A 685 20.37 -19.66 29.22
C ARG A 685 19.60 -19.99 27.93
N LEU A 686 18.91 -19.03 27.33
CA LEU A 686 18.23 -19.26 26.05
C LEU A 686 19.27 -19.45 24.92
N SER A 687 19.32 -20.65 24.36
CA SER A 687 20.16 -21.02 23.23
C SER A 687 19.83 -20.23 21.97
N VAL A 688 20.78 -20.19 21.03
CA VAL A 688 20.57 -19.58 19.71
C VAL A 688 19.39 -20.24 18.99
N ALA A 689 19.31 -21.58 19.02
CA ALA A 689 18.24 -22.35 18.40
C ALA A 689 16.85 -21.98 18.97
N THR A 690 16.71 -21.82 20.29
CA THR A 690 15.45 -21.39 20.89
C THR A 690 15.08 -19.96 20.52
N LYS A 691 16.04 -19.01 20.58
CA LYS A 691 15.81 -17.62 20.17
C LYS A 691 15.37 -17.55 18.70
N PHE A 692 16.06 -18.29 17.85
CA PHE A 692 15.75 -18.40 16.43
C PHE A 692 14.34 -18.97 16.21
N LYS A 693 13.99 -20.09 16.83
CA LYS A 693 12.64 -20.66 16.73
C LYS A 693 11.57 -19.64 17.14
N GLY A 694 11.81 -18.87 18.20
CA GLY A 694 10.92 -17.79 18.64
C GLY A 694 10.76 -16.68 17.60
N GLN A 695 11.86 -16.18 17.03
CA GLN A 695 11.85 -15.15 15.98
C GLN A 695 11.14 -15.63 14.71
N LEU A 696 11.42 -16.85 14.27
CA LEU A 696 10.79 -17.46 13.09
C LEU A 696 9.28 -17.63 13.30
N PHE A 697 8.85 -18.03 14.51
CA PHE A 697 7.42 -18.14 14.82
C PHE A 697 6.71 -16.77 14.76
N GLN A 698 7.34 -15.72 15.29
CA GLN A 698 6.80 -14.36 15.19
C GLN A 698 6.68 -13.90 13.72
N LEU A 699 7.69 -14.18 12.89
CA LEU A 699 7.64 -13.91 11.46
C LEU A 699 6.47 -14.64 10.79
N MET A 700 6.30 -15.94 11.06
CA MET A 700 5.21 -16.74 10.48
C MET A 700 3.83 -16.25 10.92
N GLN A 701 3.69 -15.81 12.18
CA GLN A 701 2.44 -15.24 12.69
C GLN A 701 2.09 -13.93 11.97
N ARG A 702 3.07 -13.08 11.68
CA ARG A 702 2.84 -11.85 10.92
C ARG A 702 2.42 -12.14 9.49
N LEU A 703 3.13 -13.03 8.80
CA LEU A 703 2.78 -13.43 7.44
C LEU A 703 1.38 -14.07 7.38
N GLY A 704 1.01 -14.86 8.38
CA GLY A 704 -0.31 -15.49 8.48
C GLY A 704 -1.49 -14.50 8.61
N ASN A 705 -1.23 -13.24 8.97
CA ASN A 705 -2.23 -12.17 9.02
C ASN A 705 -2.26 -11.32 7.74
N THR A 706 -1.53 -11.71 6.71
CA THR A 706 -1.46 -11.01 5.41
C THR A 706 -1.91 -11.91 4.27
N THR A 707 -2.28 -11.32 3.14
CA THR A 707 -2.45 -12.07 1.89
C THR A 707 -1.09 -12.23 1.19
N PRO A 708 -0.59 -13.45 0.99
CA PRO A 708 0.73 -13.67 0.43
C PRO A 708 0.75 -13.70 -1.11
N HIS A 709 1.78 -13.09 -1.68
CA HIS A 709 2.13 -13.10 -3.10
C HIS A 709 3.51 -13.73 -3.25
N PHE A 710 3.65 -14.78 -4.07
CA PHE A 710 4.86 -15.59 -4.10
C PHE A 710 5.68 -15.37 -5.37
N ILE A 711 7.00 -15.20 -5.20
CA ILE A 711 7.98 -15.16 -6.28
C ILE A 711 9.05 -16.23 -6.03
N ARG A 712 9.25 -17.13 -7.00
CA ARG A 712 10.25 -18.20 -6.97
C ARG A 712 11.39 -17.87 -7.92
N CYS A 713 12.54 -17.57 -7.35
CA CYS A 713 13.76 -17.28 -8.08
C CYS A 713 14.53 -18.58 -8.38
N ILE A 714 14.99 -18.74 -9.62
CA ILE A 714 15.69 -19.93 -10.12
C ILE A 714 17.07 -19.54 -10.64
N LYS A 715 18.09 -20.32 -10.24
CA LYS A 715 19.46 -20.20 -10.73
C LYS A 715 19.65 -21.07 -11.98
N PRO A 716 19.99 -20.52 -13.16
CA PRO A 716 20.05 -21.34 -14.38
C PRO A 716 21.32 -22.20 -14.51
N ASN A 717 22.44 -21.82 -13.89
CA ASN A 717 23.71 -22.56 -13.94
C ASN A 717 24.57 -22.28 -12.72
N ASN A 718 25.50 -23.18 -12.38
CA ASN A 718 26.35 -23.02 -11.20
C ASN A 718 27.55 -22.10 -11.39
N VAL A 719 27.98 -21.92 -12.64
CA VAL A 719 29.13 -21.08 -13.05
C VAL A 719 28.83 -19.58 -12.96
N GLN A 720 27.56 -19.21 -12.78
CA GLN A 720 27.07 -17.82 -12.79
C GLN A 720 27.34 -17.08 -14.10
N SER A 721 27.34 -17.81 -15.22
CA SER A 721 27.55 -17.21 -16.54
C SER A 721 26.21 -16.89 -17.21
N PRO A 722 26.09 -15.73 -17.88
CA PRO A 722 24.95 -15.46 -18.76
C PRO A 722 24.84 -16.50 -19.89
N GLY A 723 23.62 -16.83 -20.31
CA GLY A 723 23.35 -17.67 -21.49
C GLY A 723 23.57 -19.18 -21.30
N LEU A 724 24.00 -19.62 -20.12
CA LEU A 724 24.09 -21.05 -19.79
C LEU A 724 22.85 -21.51 -19.01
N TYR A 725 22.29 -22.66 -19.38
CA TYR A 725 21.12 -23.25 -18.76
C TYR A 725 21.32 -24.76 -18.50
N GLU A 726 21.48 -25.12 -17.23
CA GLU A 726 21.67 -26.50 -16.78
C GLU A 726 20.31 -27.14 -16.45
N GLN A 727 19.82 -27.99 -17.37
CA GLN A 727 18.52 -28.66 -17.24
C GLN A 727 18.33 -29.39 -15.91
N GLY A 728 19.30 -30.20 -15.49
CA GLY A 728 19.23 -30.96 -14.24
C GLY A 728 19.13 -30.06 -12.99
N LEU A 729 19.89 -28.97 -12.94
CA LEU A 729 19.87 -28.01 -11.84
C LEU A 729 18.54 -27.26 -11.76
N VAL A 730 18.03 -26.79 -12.90
CA VAL A 730 16.75 -26.07 -12.92
C VAL A 730 15.60 -27.01 -12.60
N LEU A 731 15.60 -28.24 -13.12
CA LEU A 731 14.57 -29.23 -12.81
C LEU A 731 14.53 -29.57 -11.31
N GLN A 732 15.70 -29.76 -10.68
CA GLN A 732 15.78 -29.95 -9.23
C GLN A 732 15.15 -28.76 -8.50
N GLN A 733 15.55 -27.53 -8.81
CA GLN A 733 14.98 -26.34 -8.18
C GLN A 733 13.46 -26.22 -8.36
N LEU A 734 12.92 -26.57 -9.54
CA LEU A 734 11.48 -26.52 -9.80
C LEU A 734 10.70 -27.50 -8.93
N ARG A 735 11.23 -28.71 -8.72
CA ARG A 735 10.67 -29.71 -7.79
C ARG A 735 10.71 -29.18 -6.36
N CYS A 736 11.87 -28.71 -5.92
CA CYS A 736 12.05 -28.19 -4.56
C CYS A 736 11.18 -26.96 -4.29
N CYS A 737 11.02 -26.05 -5.26
CA CYS A 737 10.19 -24.86 -5.10
C CYS A 737 8.68 -25.17 -5.14
N GLY A 738 8.28 -26.40 -5.45
CA GLY A 738 6.88 -26.83 -5.59
C GLY A 738 6.17 -26.23 -6.81
N VAL A 739 6.91 -25.74 -7.81
CA VAL A 739 6.33 -25.04 -8.97
C VAL A 739 5.48 -25.98 -9.80
N LEU A 740 5.93 -27.22 -9.98
CA LEU A 740 5.22 -28.24 -10.76
C LEU A 740 3.87 -28.60 -10.10
N GLU A 741 3.87 -28.74 -8.77
CA GLU A 741 2.68 -29.01 -7.98
C GLU A 741 1.70 -27.84 -8.00
N VAL A 742 2.20 -26.61 -7.93
CA VAL A 742 1.37 -25.40 -8.05
C VAL A 742 0.63 -25.36 -9.37
N VAL A 743 1.32 -25.56 -10.49
CA VAL A 743 0.68 -25.52 -11.81
C VAL A 743 -0.33 -26.67 -11.94
N ARG A 744 0.01 -27.86 -11.43
CA ARG A 744 -0.88 -29.03 -11.44
C ARG A 744 -2.17 -28.78 -10.65
N ILE A 745 -2.06 -28.30 -9.40
CA ILE A 745 -3.20 -28.02 -8.50
C ILE A 745 -4.04 -26.86 -9.04
N SER A 746 -3.39 -25.79 -9.49
CA SER A 746 -4.07 -24.63 -10.08
C SER A 746 -4.86 -25.00 -11.34
N ARG A 747 -4.45 -26.07 -12.06
CA ARG A 747 -5.10 -26.50 -13.32
C ARG A 747 -6.33 -27.33 -13.05
N SER A 748 -6.22 -28.24 -12.10
CA SER A 748 -7.35 -29.05 -11.64
C SER A 748 -8.37 -28.22 -10.87
N GLY A 749 -7.92 -27.20 -10.13
CA GLY A 749 -8.74 -26.35 -9.27
C GLY A 749 -9.46 -25.20 -9.99
N PHE A 750 -10.00 -24.30 -9.16
CA PHE A 750 -10.79 -23.14 -9.53
C PHE A 750 -10.18 -21.87 -8.90
N PRO A 751 -9.15 -21.28 -9.55
CA PRO A 751 -8.37 -20.19 -8.96
C PRO A 751 -9.17 -18.88 -8.81
N THR A 752 -10.20 -18.68 -9.63
CA THR A 752 -11.01 -17.46 -9.58
C THR A 752 -12.26 -17.67 -8.75
N ARG A 753 -12.37 -16.94 -7.63
CA ARG A 753 -13.43 -17.14 -6.63
C ARG A 753 -14.13 -15.82 -6.34
N MET A 754 -15.46 -15.84 -6.26
CA MET A 754 -16.22 -14.65 -5.91
C MET A 754 -17.51 -15.00 -5.17
N SER A 755 -17.81 -14.29 -4.08
CA SER A 755 -19.08 -14.50 -3.38
C SER A 755 -20.27 -14.19 -4.29
N HIS A 756 -21.38 -14.91 -4.09
CA HIS A 756 -22.62 -14.69 -4.85
C HIS A 756 -23.05 -13.21 -4.80
N GLN A 757 -22.89 -12.57 -3.65
CA GLN A 757 -23.20 -11.14 -3.49
C GLN A 757 -22.28 -10.23 -4.31
N LYS A 758 -20.96 -10.47 -4.32
CA LYS A 758 -20.00 -9.67 -5.08
C LYS A 758 -20.19 -9.90 -6.58
N PHE A 759 -20.46 -11.13 -6.99
CA PHE A 759 -20.72 -11.50 -8.39
C PHE A 759 -22.01 -10.85 -8.91
N ALA A 760 -23.11 -11.02 -8.19
CA ALA A 760 -24.39 -10.38 -8.52
C ALA A 760 -24.24 -8.85 -8.58
N ARG A 761 -23.68 -8.19 -7.56
CA ARG A 761 -23.49 -6.72 -7.60
C ARG A 761 -22.66 -6.25 -8.78
N ARG A 762 -21.68 -7.05 -9.21
CA ARG A 762 -20.74 -6.68 -10.26
C ARG A 762 -21.30 -6.87 -11.67
N TYR A 763 -22.11 -7.91 -11.88
CA TYR A 763 -22.55 -8.33 -13.22
C TYR A 763 -24.07 -8.33 -13.43
N CYS A 764 -24.89 -8.11 -12.39
CA CYS A 764 -26.36 -8.15 -12.50
C CYS A 764 -26.90 -7.20 -13.58
N PHE A 765 -26.28 -6.05 -13.79
CA PHE A 765 -26.71 -5.10 -14.84
C PHE A 765 -26.48 -5.60 -16.27
N LEU A 766 -25.76 -6.72 -16.46
CA LEU A 766 -25.61 -7.39 -17.74
C LEU A 766 -26.80 -8.30 -18.06
N LEU A 767 -27.66 -8.59 -17.08
CA LEU A 767 -28.87 -9.35 -17.30
C LEU A 767 -29.89 -8.52 -18.09
N VAL A 768 -30.52 -9.16 -19.07
CA VAL A 768 -31.55 -8.52 -19.92
C VAL A 768 -32.86 -8.36 -19.14
N GLU A 769 -33.13 -9.26 -18.19
CA GLU A 769 -34.31 -9.24 -17.33
C GLU A 769 -34.05 -8.46 -16.03
N ASN A 770 -35.07 -7.75 -15.53
CA ASN A 770 -34.97 -6.99 -14.29
C ASN A 770 -35.15 -7.93 -13.09
N ILE A 771 -34.04 -8.49 -12.60
CA ILE A 771 -34.00 -9.47 -11.50
C ILE A 771 -33.75 -8.79 -10.13
N ALA A 772 -34.29 -7.59 -9.91
CA ALA A 772 -33.98 -6.76 -8.74
C ALA A 772 -34.35 -7.41 -7.38
N ASP A 773 -35.26 -8.38 -7.36
CA ASP A 773 -35.80 -9.01 -6.14
C ASP A 773 -35.35 -10.48 -5.91
N LYS A 774 -34.44 -11.04 -6.72
CA LYS A 774 -33.93 -12.42 -6.46
C LYS A 774 -32.70 -12.40 -5.56
N ASP A 775 -32.51 -13.51 -4.85
CA ASP A 775 -31.34 -13.74 -4.02
C ASP A 775 -30.04 -13.76 -4.87
N PRO A 776 -28.89 -13.37 -4.28
CA PRO A 776 -27.64 -13.26 -5.03
C PRO A 776 -27.16 -14.56 -5.69
N LEU A 777 -27.51 -15.73 -5.14
CA LEU A 777 -27.16 -17.04 -5.72
C LEU A 777 -27.94 -17.25 -7.02
N SER A 778 -29.26 -17.06 -7.00
CA SER A 778 -30.12 -17.14 -8.18
C SER A 778 -29.68 -16.16 -9.28
N VAL A 779 -29.33 -14.92 -8.92
CA VAL A 779 -28.80 -13.93 -9.87
C VAL A 779 -27.49 -14.41 -10.48
N SER A 780 -26.60 -14.97 -9.66
CA SER A 780 -25.31 -15.48 -10.12
C SER A 780 -25.49 -16.65 -11.12
N VAL A 781 -26.37 -17.61 -10.81
CA VAL A 781 -26.71 -18.73 -11.71
C VAL A 781 -27.36 -18.24 -13.01
N ALA A 782 -28.26 -17.26 -12.95
CA ALA A 782 -28.88 -16.69 -14.15
C ALA A 782 -27.86 -16.06 -15.10
N ILE A 783 -26.86 -15.35 -14.55
CA ILE A 783 -25.76 -14.77 -15.35
C ILE A 783 -24.93 -15.87 -16.01
N LEU A 784 -24.60 -16.95 -15.28
CA LEU A 784 -23.84 -18.08 -15.84
C LEU A 784 -24.55 -18.70 -17.04
N HIS A 785 -25.87 -18.89 -16.95
CA HIS A 785 -26.68 -19.41 -18.05
C HIS A 785 -26.79 -18.45 -19.24
N GLN A 786 -27.04 -17.15 -18.99
CA GLN A 786 -27.17 -16.16 -20.08
C GLN A 786 -25.89 -16.07 -20.93
N PHE A 787 -24.73 -16.19 -20.30
CA PHE A 787 -23.43 -16.15 -20.97
C PHE A 787 -22.91 -17.52 -21.41
N ASN A 788 -23.72 -18.58 -21.25
CA ASN A 788 -23.44 -19.96 -21.68
C ASN A 788 -22.05 -20.48 -21.25
N ILE A 789 -21.67 -20.19 -20.00
CA ILE A 789 -20.43 -20.75 -19.43
C ILE A 789 -20.67 -22.24 -19.18
N LEU A 790 -19.78 -23.10 -19.70
CA LEU A 790 -19.93 -24.55 -19.58
C LEU A 790 -19.86 -25.00 -18.10
N PRO A 791 -20.72 -25.94 -17.66
CA PRO A 791 -20.73 -26.44 -16.28
C PRO A 791 -19.40 -27.02 -15.78
N GLU A 792 -18.53 -27.50 -16.67
CA GLU A 792 -17.20 -28.03 -16.32
C GLU A 792 -16.19 -26.92 -15.95
N MET A 793 -16.50 -25.68 -16.31
CA MET A 793 -15.62 -24.52 -16.19
C MET A 793 -15.93 -23.66 -14.96
N TYR A 794 -16.99 -23.98 -14.23
CA TYR A 794 -17.33 -23.35 -12.96
C TYR A 794 -17.91 -24.37 -11.96
N GLN A 795 -17.88 -24.01 -10.68
CA GLN A 795 -18.59 -24.72 -9.62
C GLN A 795 -19.36 -23.73 -8.76
N VAL A 796 -20.55 -24.13 -8.32
CA VAL A 796 -21.44 -23.32 -7.48
C VAL A 796 -21.36 -23.85 -6.07
N GLY A 797 -20.68 -23.12 -5.20
CA GLY A 797 -20.62 -23.44 -3.78
C GLY A 797 -21.73 -22.76 -2.99
N TYR A 798 -21.82 -23.09 -1.71
CA TYR A 798 -22.84 -22.53 -0.81
C TYR A 798 -22.76 -21.00 -0.70
N THR A 799 -21.56 -20.42 -0.68
CA THR A 799 -21.36 -18.98 -0.49
C THR A 799 -20.69 -18.28 -1.67
N LYS A 800 -19.97 -19.03 -2.52
CA LYS A 800 -19.16 -18.48 -3.62
C LYS A 800 -19.36 -19.22 -4.93
N LEU A 801 -19.02 -18.53 -6.02
CA LEU A 801 -18.76 -19.11 -7.32
C LEU A 801 -17.26 -19.33 -7.50
N PHE A 802 -16.93 -20.46 -8.10
CA PHE A 802 -15.58 -20.90 -8.41
C PHE A 802 -15.45 -21.09 -9.92
N PHE A 803 -14.43 -20.48 -10.52
CA PHE A 803 -14.22 -20.50 -11.96
C PHE A 803 -12.82 -21.02 -12.28
N ARG A 804 -12.73 -21.79 -13.37
CA ARG A 804 -11.44 -22.08 -14.01
C ARG A 804 -10.86 -20.80 -14.61
N THR A 805 -9.56 -20.81 -14.87
CA THR A 805 -8.84 -19.66 -15.43
C THR A 805 -9.49 -19.19 -16.75
N GLY A 806 -9.53 -17.86 -16.94
CA GLY A 806 -10.00 -17.24 -18.19
C GLY A 806 -11.51 -17.09 -18.34
N GLN A 807 -12.34 -17.75 -17.53
CA GLN A 807 -13.81 -17.77 -17.73
C GLN A 807 -14.48 -16.43 -17.46
N ILE A 808 -13.96 -15.63 -16.52
CA ILE A 808 -14.50 -14.30 -16.22
C ILE A 808 -14.17 -13.28 -17.33
N GLY A 809 -13.21 -13.56 -18.21
CA GLY A 809 -12.75 -12.61 -19.23
C GLY A 809 -13.89 -12.10 -20.11
N VAL A 810 -14.75 -13.01 -20.60
CA VAL A 810 -15.91 -12.67 -21.45
C VAL A 810 -16.91 -11.77 -20.72
N LEU A 811 -17.15 -12.02 -19.43
CA LEU A 811 -18.03 -11.20 -18.60
C LEU A 811 -17.45 -9.81 -18.38
N GLU A 812 -16.15 -9.69 -18.11
CA GLU A 812 -15.48 -8.39 -17.94
C GLU A 812 -15.38 -7.60 -19.23
N ASP A 813 -15.11 -8.25 -20.37
CA ASP A 813 -15.09 -7.58 -21.68
C ASP A 813 -16.46 -7.00 -22.02
N THR A 814 -17.52 -7.79 -21.79
CA THR A 814 -18.90 -7.33 -21.98
C THR A 814 -19.22 -6.18 -21.01
N ARG A 815 -18.83 -6.31 -19.75
CA ARG A 815 -18.95 -5.26 -18.74
C ARG A 815 -18.27 -3.96 -19.18
N ASN A 816 -17.03 -4.05 -19.66
CA ASN A 816 -16.24 -2.90 -20.09
C ASN A 816 -16.85 -2.22 -21.33
N ARG A 817 -17.37 -3.00 -22.29
CA ARG A 817 -18.11 -2.48 -23.45
C ARG A 817 -19.39 -1.74 -23.01
N THR A 818 -20.16 -2.31 -22.09
CA THR A 818 -21.38 -1.67 -21.56
C THR A 818 -21.04 -0.40 -20.77
N LEU A 819 -20.00 -0.44 -19.95
CA LEU A 819 -19.51 0.73 -19.21
C LEU A 819 -18.93 1.80 -20.12
N HIS A 820 -18.53 1.48 -21.36
CA HIS A 820 -18.16 2.48 -22.36
C HIS A 820 -19.31 3.47 -22.64
N GLY A 821 -20.56 3.07 -22.38
CA GLY A 821 -21.72 3.97 -22.36
C GLY A 821 -21.58 5.15 -21.38
N ILE A 822 -20.75 5.03 -20.32
CA ILE A 822 -20.43 6.13 -19.39
C ILE A 822 -19.74 7.29 -20.13
N LEU A 823 -18.99 7.03 -21.20
CA LEU A 823 -18.38 8.09 -22.01
C LEU A 823 -19.44 9.03 -22.58
N ARG A 824 -20.65 8.53 -22.88
CA ARG A 824 -21.79 9.35 -23.34
C ARG A 824 -22.34 10.24 -22.23
N VAL A 825 -22.37 9.75 -20.99
CA VAL A 825 -22.74 10.56 -19.82
C VAL A 825 -21.68 11.63 -19.57
N GLN A 826 -20.40 11.26 -19.60
CA GLN A 826 -19.28 12.19 -19.44
C GLN A 826 -19.24 13.25 -20.54
N SER A 827 -19.45 12.89 -21.80
CA SER A 827 -19.50 13.84 -22.91
C SER A 827 -20.69 14.79 -22.78
N SER A 828 -21.85 14.28 -22.36
CA SER A 828 -23.05 15.09 -22.08
C SER A 828 -22.80 16.08 -20.94
N PHE A 829 -22.15 15.63 -19.86
CA PHE A 829 -21.82 16.48 -18.71
C PHE A 829 -20.75 17.53 -19.05
N ARG A 830 -19.66 17.14 -19.74
CA ARG A 830 -18.63 18.07 -20.22
C ARG A 830 -19.23 19.11 -21.17
N GLY A 831 -20.10 18.66 -22.08
CA GLY A 831 -20.86 19.54 -22.97
C GLY A 831 -21.80 20.49 -22.21
N TYR A 832 -22.50 20.00 -21.18
CA TYR A 832 -23.31 20.83 -20.30
C TYR A 832 -22.47 21.91 -19.60
N LYS A 833 -21.34 21.52 -18.98
CA LYS A 833 -20.41 22.45 -18.32
C LYS A 833 -19.88 23.51 -19.28
N ALA A 834 -19.48 23.11 -20.49
CA ALA A 834 -19.03 24.03 -21.53
C ALA A 834 -20.13 25.02 -21.97
N ARG A 835 -21.37 24.55 -22.15
CA ARG A 835 -22.51 25.43 -22.48
C ARG A 835 -22.86 26.41 -21.36
N CYS A 836 -22.81 25.96 -20.10
CA CYS A 836 -22.98 26.85 -18.94
C CYS A 836 -21.91 27.93 -18.91
N HIS A 837 -20.64 27.56 -19.05
CA HIS A 837 -19.53 28.51 -19.07
C HIS A 837 -19.63 29.51 -20.23
N LEU A 838 -20.00 29.05 -21.42
CA LEU A 838 -20.24 29.94 -22.57
C LEU A 838 -21.39 30.92 -22.32
N LYS A 839 -22.46 30.48 -21.65
CA LYS A 839 -23.59 31.34 -21.28
C LYS A 839 -23.16 32.42 -20.28
N GLU A 840 -22.39 32.06 -19.25
CA GLU A 840 -21.82 32.99 -18.28
C GLU A 840 -20.92 34.03 -18.98
N LEU A 841 -20.02 33.57 -19.85
CA LEU A 841 -19.12 34.44 -20.60
C LEU A 841 -19.88 35.41 -21.52
N ARG A 842 -20.92 34.93 -22.23
CA ARG A 842 -21.80 35.79 -23.05
C ARG A 842 -22.54 36.82 -22.22
N MET A 843 -23.06 36.44 -21.05
CA MET A 843 -23.71 37.38 -20.13
C MET A 843 -22.73 38.45 -19.64
N GLY A 844 -21.49 38.07 -19.33
CA GLY A 844 -20.41 39.01 -19.01
C GLY A 844 -20.15 40.00 -20.15
N ILE A 845 -20.03 39.52 -21.39
CA ILE A 845 -19.85 40.35 -22.59
C ILE A 845 -21.03 41.31 -22.78
N TYR A 846 -22.28 40.83 -22.69
CA TYR A 846 -23.46 41.69 -22.85
C TYR A 846 -23.53 42.77 -21.78
N THR A 847 -23.16 42.44 -20.54
CA THR A 847 -23.11 43.41 -19.43
C THR A 847 -22.04 44.48 -19.67
N LEU A 848 -20.86 44.08 -20.15
CA LEU A 848 -19.81 45.03 -20.50
C LEU A 848 -20.23 45.93 -21.67
N GLN A 849 -20.79 45.34 -22.73
CA GLN A 849 -21.27 46.08 -23.90
C GLN A 849 -22.39 47.06 -23.54
N SER A 850 -23.33 46.67 -22.66
CA SER A 850 -24.40 47.57 -22.22
C SER A 850 -23.86 48.74 -21.40
N PHE A 851 -22.86 48.50 -20.53
CA PHE A 851 -22.20 49.55 -19.78
C PHE A 851 -21.49 50.55 -20.71
N VAL A 852 -20.71 50.06 -21.67
CA VAL A 852 -19.98 50.91 -22.64
C VAL A 852 -20.95 51.72 -23.51
N ARG A 853 -22.00 51.09 -24.04
CA ARG A 853 -23.03 51.78 -24.84
C ARG A 853 -23.75 52.84 -24.00
N GLY A 854 -24.14 52.51 -22.77
CA GLY A 854 -24.77 53.43 -21.83
C GLY A 854 -23.88 54.63 -21.50
N GLU A 855 -22.58 54.39 -21.29
CA GLU A 855 -21.62 55.45 -20.97
C GLU A 855 -21.41 56.42 -22.15
N LYS A 856 -21.36 55.90 -23.38
CA LYS A 856 -21.30 56.73 -24.59
C LYS A 856 -22.49 57.69 -24.67
N VAL A 857 -23.71 57.18 -24.49
CA VAL A 857 -24.95 57.98 -24.56
C VAL A 857 -25.01 59.00 -23.41
N ARG A 858 -24.62 58.62 -22.18
CA ARG A 858 -24.58 59.54 -21.04
C ARG A 858 -23.61 60.70 -21.27
N LYS A 859 -22.43 60.43 -21.83
CA LYS A 859 -21.44 61.49 -22.18
C LYS A 859 -21.99 62.44 -23.23
N GLU A 860 -22.63 61.92 -24.28
CA GLU A 860 -23.24 62.73 -25.34
C GLU A 860 -24.40 63.58 -24.82
N PHE A 861 -25.28 63.00 -24.01
CA PHE A 861 -26.38 63.73 -23.38
C PHE A 861 -25.86 64.80 -22.40
N ALA A 862 -24.82 64.51 -21.62
CA ALA A 862 -24.20 65.50 -20.73
C ALA A 862 -23.63 66.69 -21.52
N TYR A 863 -23.01 66.44 -22.67
CA TYR A 863 -22.54 67.48 -23.58
C TYR A 863 -23.71 68.32 -24.14
N LEU A 864 -24.76 67.68 -24.68
CA LEU A 864 -25.95 68.35 -25.18
C LEU A 864 -26.65 69.19 -24.10
N ARG A 865 -26.77 68.66 -22.88
CA ARG A 865 -27.38 69.36 -21.75
C ARG A 865 -26.56 70.60 -21.35
N LYS A 866 -25.23 70.51 -21.33
CA LYS A 866 -24.35 71.66 -21.09
C LYS A 866 -24.55 72.72 -22.18
N ARG A 867 -24.57 72.32 -23.45
CA ARG A 867 -24.80 73.20 -24.60
C ARG A 867 -26.17 73.89 -24.53
N HIS A 868 -27.24 73.14 -24.25
CA HIS A 868 -28.59 73.70 -24.13
C HIS A 868 -28.71 74.67 -22.95
N ARG A 869 -28.12 74.35 -21.79
CA ARG A 869 -28.07 75.29 -20.65
C ARG A 869 -27.35 76.58 -21.03
N ALA A 870 -26.17 76.48 -21.65
CA ALA A 870 -25.44 77.66 -22.10
C ALA A 870 -26.26 78.51 -23.10
N ALA A 871 -26.90 77.86 -24.08
CA ALA A 871 -27.76 78.53 -25.06
C ALA A 871 -28.95 79.24 -24.39
N ALA A 872 -29.67 78.55 -23.49
CA ALA A 872 -30.81 79.11 -22.77
C ALA A 872 -30.40 80.29 -21.88
N THR A 873 -29.25 80.20 -21.19
CA THR A 873 -28.70 81.31 -20.40
C THR A 873 -28.39 82.51 -21.27
N ILE A 874 -27.70 82.32 -22.41
CA ILE A 874 -27.37 83.40 -23.35
C ILE A 874 -28.66 84.03 -23.91
N GLN A 875 -29.60 83.21 -24.40
CA GLN A 875 -30.87 83.68 -24.96
C GLN A 875 -31.69 84.46 -23.92
N SER A 876 -31.76 83.99 -22.67
CA SER A 876 -32.45 84.67 -21.58
C SER A 876 -31.83 86.04 -21.30
N GLN A 877 -30.50 86.13 -21.22
CA GLN A 877 -29.79 87.39 -21.00
C GLN A 877 -30.00 88.39 -22.15
N VAL A 878 -29.95 87.91 -23.39
CA VAL A 878 -30.18 88.76 -24.58
C VAL A 878 -31.62 89.25 -24.64
N LYS A 879 -32.61 88.36 -24.45
CA LYS A 879 -34.04 88.74 -24.43
C LYS A 879 -34.33 89.74 -23.31
N SER A 880 -33.78 89.50 -22.12
CA SER A 880 -33.88 90.43 -20.98
C SER A 880 -33.30 91.80 -21.32
N LYS A 881 -32.13 91.86 -21.97
CA LYS A 881 -31.50 93.11 -22.38
C LYS A 881 -32.32 93.88 -23.43
N ILE A 882 -32.87 93.19 -24.43
CA ILE A 882 -33.72 93.80 -25.47
C ILE A 882 -35.02 94.33 -24.86
N ALA A 883 -35.71 93.53 -24.05
CA ALA A 883 -36.96 93.93 -23.40
C ALA A 883 -36.76 95.11 -22.43
N ARG A 884 -35.66 95.11 -21.66
CA ARG A 884 -35.29 96.25 -20.81
C ARG A 884 -35.04 97.52 -21.61
N LYS A 885 -34.33 97.42 -22.74
CA LYS A 885 -34.09 98.57 -23.63
C LYS A 885 -35.40 99.12 -24.20
N GLN A 886 -36.26 98.26 -24.74
CA GLN A 886 -37.57 98.67 -25.27
C GLN A 886 -38.45 99.31 -24.19
N TYR A 887 -38.47 98.74 -22.98
CA TYR A 887 -39.21 99.33 -21.87
C TYR A 887 -38.66 100.71 -21.51
N GLN A 888 -37.33 100.85 -21.39
CA GLN A 888 -36.66 102.12 -21.12
C GLN A 888 -37.03 103.18 -22.17
N ASP A 889 -36.92 102.85 -23.47
CA ASP A 889 -37.28 103.73 -24.59
C ASP A 889 -38.75 104.18 -24.49
N VAL A 890 -39.68 103.27 -24.19
CA VAL A 890 -41.12 103.59 -24.02
C VAL A 890 -41.37 104.45 -22.78
N THR A 891 -40.72 104.18 -21.65
CA THR A 891 -40.84 105.02 -20.46
C THR A 891 -40.26 106.41 -20.68
N GLU A 892 -39.12 106.54 -21.37
CA GLU A 892 -38.55 107.83 -21.73
C GLU A 892 -39.51 108.61 -22.64
N ALA A 893 -40.04 107.99 -23.69
CA ALA A 893 -41.04 108.61 -24.56
C ALA A 893 -42.32 109.00 -23.82
N SER A 894 -42.81 108.13 -22.92
CA SER A 894 -44.01 108.38 -22.11
C SER A 894 -43.78 109.53 -21.12
N LEU A 895 -42.61 109.62 -20.51
CA LEU A 895 -42.22 110.74 -19.65
C LEU A 895 -42.21 112.06 -20.43
N VAL A 896 -41.67 112.05 -21.66
CA VAL A 896 -41.69 113.22 -22.55
C VAL A 896 -43.13 113.61 -22.91
N ILE A 897 -43.97 112.67 -23.35
CA ILE A 897 -45.38 112.93 -23.69
C ILE A 897 -46.16 113.42 -22.47
N GLN A 898 -46.02 112.78 -21.31
CA GLN A 898 -46.68 113.21 -20.08
C GLN A 898 -46.21 114.60 -19.66
N SER A 899 -44.92 114.93 -19.80
CA SER A 899 -44.42 116.27 -19.50
C SER A 899 -45.07 117.33 -20.42
N ALA A 900 -45.27 117.01 -21.70
CA ALA A 900 -45.97 117.87 -22.65
C ALA A 900 -47.48 117.99 -22.34
N ILE A 901 -48.16 116.88 -22.01
CA ILE A 901 -49.59 116.85 -21.64
C ILE A 901 -49.82 117.61 -20.32
N ARG A 902 -48.99 117.43 -19.30
CA ARG A 902 -49.08 118.23 -18.06
C ARG A 902 -48.89 119.71 -18.38
N GLY A 903 -47.92 120.05 -19.22
CA GLY A 903 -47.74 121.42 -19.72
C GLY A 903 -48.93 121.95 -20.53
N TRP A 904 -49.68 121.09 -21.23
CA TRP A 904 -50.89 121.47 -21.98
C TRP A 904 -52.14 121.56 -21.08
N LEU A 905 -52.32 120.63 -20.13
CA LEU A 905 -53.41 120.63 -19.15
C LEU A 905 -53.35 121.88 -18.26
N VAL A 906 -52.17 122.27 -17.78
CA VAL A 906 -51.99 123.53 -17.04
C VAL A 906 -52.40 124.75 -17.89
N ARG A 907 -52.19 124.70 -19.22
CA ARG A 907 -52.59 125.78 -20.15
C ARG A 907 -54.07 125.78 -20.53
N ARG A 908 -54.76 124.62 -20.42
CA ARG A 908 -56.20 124.48 -20.72
C ARG A 908 -57.07 124.70 -19.48
N CYS A 909 -56.56 124.47 -18.27
CA CYS A 909 -57.27 124.65 -17.01
C CYS A 909 -57.28 126.11 -16.52
N SER A 910 -57.68 127.05 -17.37
CA SER A 910 -58.00 128.45 -17.03
C SER A 910 -59.52 128.68 -16.95
N GLY A 911 -60.26 127.73 -16.39
CA GLY A 911 -61.72 127.83 -16.25
C GLY A 911 -62.42 126.52 -15.92
N ASP A 912 -61.98 125.79 -14.89
CA ASP A 912 -62.88 125.18 -13.91
C ASP A 912 -62.07 124.49 -12.81
N ILE A 913 -62.43 124.79 -11.56
CA ILE A 913 -61.65 124.56 -10.35
C ILE A 913 -62.40 123.53 -9.47
N GLY A 914 -61.73 122.44 -9.11
CA GLY A 914 -62.21 121.43 -8.15
C GLY A 914 -61.62 120.03 -8.37
N TRP A 915 -60.29 119.85 -8.25
CA TRP A 915 -59.59 119.26 -7.08
C TRP A 915 -60.02 117.80 -6.73
N LEU A 916 -59.26 116.75 -7.05
CA LEU A 916 -57.96 116.28 -6.52
C LEU A 916 -58.05 115.57 -5.14
N LYS A 917 -57.71 114.26 -5.10
CA LYS A 917 -56.85 113.54 -4.13
C LYS A 917 -56.70 112.06 -4.54
N SER A 918 -55.48 111.62 -4.91
CA SER A 918 -54.55 110.75 -4.13
C SER A 918 -55.21 109.49 -3.56
N GLY A 919 -54.77 108.25 -3.78
CA GLY A 919 -53.45 107.71 -4.09
C GLY A 919 -53.04 106.80 -2.94
N GLU A 920 -52.93 105.48 -3.15
CA GLU A 920 -52.22 104.57 -2.25
C GLU A 920 -51.77 103.27 -2.95
N VAL A 921 -50.53 102.88 -2.66
CA VAL A 921 -49.79 101.75 -3.24
C VAL A 921 -50.13 100.47 -2.47
N LEU A 922 -50.64 99.45 -3.16
CA LEU A 922 -50.86 98.12 -2.59
C LEU A 922 -49.83 97.12 -3.16
N VAL A 923 -48.81 96.79 -2.36
CA VAL A 923 -47.87 95.69 -2.63
C VAL A 923 -48.67 94.39 -2.74
N LYS A 924 -48.74 93.83 -3.94
CA LYS A 924 -49.58 92.67 -4.26
C LYS A 924 -49.16 91.43 -3.48
N ALA A 925 -50.12 90.86 -2.76
CA ALA A 925 -50.06 89.58 -2.04
C ALA A 925 -49.48 88.41 -2.86
N SER A 926 -49.43 88.51 -4.20
CA SER A 926 -48.93 87.47 -5.11
C SER A 926 -47.45 87.11 -4.91
N VAL A 927 -46.61 88.04 -4.46
CA VAL A 927 -45.16 87.77 -4.27
C VAL A 927 -44.91 86.99 -2.97
N LEU A 928 -45.66 87.31 -1.90
CA LEU A 928 -45.66 86.54 -0.65
C LEU A 928 -46.20 85.12 -0.86
N SER A 929 -47.27 84.97 -1.66
CA SER A 929 -47.84 83.65 -1.98
C SER A 929 -46.88 82.77 -2.79
N GLU A 930 -46.07 83.35 -3.69
CA GLU A 930 -45.11 82.59 -4.50
C GLU A 930 -43.88 82.15 -3.69
N LEU A 931 -43.43 82.97 -2.73
CA LEU A 931 -42.38 82.59 -1.77
C LEU A 931 -42.85 81.48 -0.82
N GLN A 932 -44.08 81.58 -0.29
CA GLN A 932 -44.69 80.50 0.50
C GLN A 932 -44.79 79.19 -0.30
N ARG A 933 -45.15 79.26 -1.59
CA ARG A 933 -45.25 78.08 -2.46
C ARG A 933 -43.90 77.38 -2.68
N ARG A 934 -42.79 78.13 -2.75
CA ARG A 934 -41.45 77.55 -2.91
C ARG A 934 -40.94 76.91 -1.62
N VAL A 935 -41.19 77.55 -0.46
CA VAL A 935 -40.87 76.99 0.86
C VAL A 935 -41.64 75.69 1.09
N LEU A 936 -42.95 75.67 0.81
CA LEU A 936 -43.78 74.46 0.88
C LEU A 936 -43.27 73.33 -0.03
N LYS A 937 -42.74 73.66 -1.21
CA LYS A 937 -42.22 72.65 -2.15
C LYS A 937 -40.88 72.07 -1.69
N SER A 938 -40.01 72.87 -1.05
CA SER A 938 -38.79 72.37 -0.45
C SER A 938 -39.05 71.56 0.82
N GLU A 939 -40.01 71.97 1.65
CA GLU A 939 -40.43 71.21 2.84
C GLU A 939 -41.06 69.86 2.45
N ALA A 940 -41.84 69.81 1.37
CA ALA A 940 -42.39 68.55 0.85
C ALA A 940 -41.31 67.59 0.34
N ALA A 941 -40.30 68.10 -0.38
CA ALA A 941 -39.20 67.28 -0.89
C ALA A 941 -38.26 66.78 0.23
N LEU A 942 -38.12 67.55 1.31
CA LEU A 942 -37.36 67.13 2.48
C LEU A 942 -38.08 65.99 3.24
N ARG A 943 -39.40 66.11 3.43
CA ARG A 943 -40.21 65.02 4.02
C ARG A 943 -40.13 63.73 3.21
N GLU A 944 -40.20 63.79 1.89
CA GLU A 944 -40.10 62.60 1.02
C GLU A 944 -38.74 61.88 1.19
N LYS A 945 -37.66 62.63 1.44
CA LYS A 945 -36.34 62.06 1.74
C LYS A 945 -36.17 61.56 3.16
N GLU A 946 -36.82 62.19 4.14
CA GLU A 946 -36.90 61.68 5.51
C GLU A 946 -37.69 60.35 5.54
N GLU A 947 -38.81 60.26 4.82
CA GLU A 947 -39.59 59.03 4.66
C GLU A 947 -38.80 57.91 3.94
N GLU A 948 -38.06 58.21 2.88
CA GLU A 948 -37.16 57.23 2.23
C GLU A 948 -36.08 56.70 3.20
N ASN A 949 -35.53 57.58 4.04
CA ASN A 949 -34.49 57.21 5.00
C ASN A 949 -35.07 56.37 6.15
N ASP A 950 -36.27 56.70 6.63
CA ASP A 950 -37.00 55.91 7.61
C ASP A 950 -37.36 54.52 7.06
N ILE A 951 -37.77 54.42 5.79
CA ILE A 951 -38.02 53.12 5.12
C ILE A 951 -36.73 52.30 5.00
N LEU A 952 -35.59 52.93 4.70
CA LEU A 952 -34.29 52.26 4.63
C LEU A 952 -33.81 51.80 6.01
N GLN A 953 -33.99 52.60 7.05
CA GLN A 953 -33.70 52.23 8.43
C GLN A 953 -34.61 51.09 8.89
N GLN A 954 -35.91 51.12 8.57
CA GLN A 954 -36.81 50.00 8.82
C GLN A 954 -36.42 48.73 8.06
N ARG A 955 -35.93 48.83 6.82
CA ARG A 955 -35.41 47.68 6.07
C ARG A 955 -34.15 47.10 6.71
N LEU A 956 -33.22 47.95 7.14
CA LEU A 956 -32.03 47.52 7.88
C LEU A 956 -32.40 46.81 9.18
N GLN A 957 -33.33 47.39 9.95
CA GLN A 957 -33.82 46.78 11.18
C GLN A 957 -34.59 45.47 10.92
N GLN A 958 -35.32 45.35 9.81
CA GLN A 958 -35.91 44.08 9.37
C GLN A 958 -34.85 43.04 9.00
N TYR A 959 -33.73 43.44 8.38
CA TYR A 959 -32.62 42.53 8.08
C TYR A 959 -31.89 42.09 9.35
N GLU A 960 -31.63 42.99 10.30
CA GLU A 960 -31.05 42.66 11.60
C GLU A 960 -31.96 41.75 12.44
N ASN A 961 -33.27 42.04 12.48
CA ASN A 961 -34.24 41.18 13.16
C ASN A 961 -34.31 39.79 12.52
N ARG A 962 -34.30 39.70 11.17
CA ARG A 962 -34.22 38.41 10.47
C ARG A 962 -32.93 37.68 10.78
N TRP A 963 -31.80 38.37 10.84
CA TRP A 963 -30.50 37.79 11.18
C TRP A 963 -30.49 37.23 12.61
N SER A 964 -30.99 38.01 13.57
CA SER A 964 -31.15 37.60 14.98
C SER A 964 -32.11 36.40 15.12
N GLU A 965 -33.21 36.37 14.37
CA GLU A 965 -34.10 35.20 14.29
C GLU A 965 -33.41 33.95 13.72
N TYR A 966 -32.53 34.10 12.74
CA TYR A 966 -31.77 32.98 12.20
C TYR A 966 -30.71 32.48 13.19
N GLU A 967 -30.04 33.38 13.89
CA GLU A 967 -29.04 33.04 14.90
C GLU A 967 -29.67 32.31 16.09
N THR A 968 -30.82 32.78 16.57
CA THR A 968 -31.60 32.10 17.62
C THR A 968 -32.16 30.76 17.15
N LYS A 969 -32.59 30.63 15.89
CA LYS A 969 -32.96 29.33 15.29
C LYS A 969 -31.78 28.36 15.19
N MET A 970 -30.57 28.85 14.90
CA MET A 970 -29.36 28.03 14.87
C MET A 970 -28.95 27.56 16.26
N LYS A 971 -28.88 28.47 17.24
CA LYS A 971 -28.57 28.14 18.64
C LYS A 971 -29.58 27.17 19.24
N SER A 972 -30.88 27.35 18.98
CA SER A 972 -31.90 26.41 19.45
C SER A 972 -31.80 25.04 18.76
N MET A 973 -31.44 24.97 17.47
CA MET A 973 -31.20 23.70 16.78
C MET A 973 -29.98 22.97 17.36
N GLU A 974 -28.90 23.69 17.64
CA GLU A 974 -27.69 23.17 18.28
C GLU A 974 -27.99 22.64 19.68
N GLU A 975 -28.75 23.37 20.49
CA GLU A 975 -29.22 22.92 21.79
C GLU A 975 -30.09 21.65 21.70
N ILE A 976 -30.95 21.54 20.69
CA ILE A 976 -31.76 20.35 20.44
C ILE A 976 -30.87 19.15 20.10
N TRP A 977 -29.88 19.33 19.22
CA TRP A 977 -28.91 18.27 18.89
C TRP A 977 -28.09 17.84 20.11
N GLN A 978 -27.61 18.79 20.91
CA GLN A 978 -26.90 18.51 22.16
C GLN A 978 -27.77 17.74 23.15
N LYS A 979 -29.04 18.14 23.33
CA LYS A 979 -30.00 17.42 24.18
C LYS A 979 -30.26 16.00 23.66
N GLN A 980 -30.39 15.82 22.34
CA GLN A 980 -30.61 14.51 21.73
C GLN A 980 -29.37 13.60 21.83
N MET A 981 -28.17 14.16 21.67
CA MET A 981 -26.91 13.43 21.83
C MET A 981 -26.73 12.96 23.27
N ARG A 982 -26.99 13.84 24.26
CA ARG A 982 -26.97 13.47 25.69
C ARG A 982 -28.02 12.40 26.04
N SER A 983 -29.19 12.42 25.39
CA SER A 983 -30.23 11.39 25.58
C SER A 983 -29.80 10.01 25.06
N LEU A 984 -29.13 9.95 23.90
CA LEU A 984 -28.55 8.71 23.37
C LEU A 984 -27.38 8.22 24.22
N GLN A 985 -26.52 9.12 24.69
CA GLN A 985 -25.41 8.81 25.59
C GLN A 985 -25.91 8.27 26.93
N SER A 986 -26.97 8.86 27.49
CA SER A 986 -27.65 8.35 28.67
C SER A 986 -28.23 6.96 28.44
N SER A 987 -28.92 6.74 27.31
CA SER A 987 -29.48 5.42 26.95
C SER A 987 -28.39 4.34 26.79
N LEU A 988 -27.25 4.70 26.22
CA LEU A 988 -26.08 3.82 26.09
C LEU A 988 -25.45 3.54 27.46
N SER A 989 -25.33 4.55 28.33
CA SER A 989 -24.82 4.37 29.68
C SER A 989 -25.73 3.48 30.54
N ILE A 990 -27.05 3.57 30.34
CA ILE A 990 -28.04 2.71 31.00
C ILE A 990 -27.87 1.27 30.51
N ALA A 991 -27.71 1.04 29.21
CA ALA A 991 -27.44 -0.29 28.66
C ALA A 991 -26.12 -0.88 29.19
N LYS A 992 -25.08 -0.05 29.36
CA LYS A 992 -23.79 -0.43 29.96
C LYS A 992 -23.93 -0.76 31.46
N LYS A 993 -24.75 -0.01 32.21
CA LYS A 993 -25.01 -0.25 33.64
C LYS A 993 -25.90 -1.46 33.89
N SER A 994 -26.88 -1.75 33.05
CA SER A 994 -27.72 -2.96 33.17
C SER A 994 -26.89 -4.25 33.10
N LEU A 995 -25.84 -4.28 32.29
CA LEU A 995 -24.89 -5.40 32.22
C LEU A 995 -24.00 -5.50 33.47
N ALA A 996 -23.59 -4.38 34.06
CA ALA A 996 -22.76 -4.38 35.27
C ALA A 996 -23.53 -4.81 36.54
N VAL A 997 -24.84 -4.53 36.60
CA VAL A 997 -25.70 -4.92 37.74
C VAL A 997 -26.00 -6.43 37.72
N GLU A 998 -26.12 -7.05 36.54
CA GLU A 998 -26.26 -8.51 36.41
C GLU A 998 -24.98 -9.27 36.79
N ASP A 999 -23.79 -8.69 36.54
CA ASP A 999 -22.51 -9.23 37.02
C ASP A 999 -22.34 -9.08 38.56
N SER A 1000 -22.88 -8.01 39.17
CA SER A 1000 -22.81 -7.83 40.63
C SER A 1000 -23.81 -8.68 41.41
N ALA A 1001 -25.00 -8.92 40.86
CA ALA A 1001 -26.07 -9.67 41.54
C ALA A 1001 -25.82 -11.19 41.58
N ARG A 1002 -24.90 -11.72 40.74
CA ARG A 1002 -24.48 -13.13 40.79
C ARG A 1002 -23.29 -13.40 41.72
N ASN A 1003 -22.61 -12.35 42.20
CA ASN A 1003 -21.45 -12.47 43.09
C ASN A 1003 -21.77 -12.19 44.58
N SER A 1004 -23.03 -11.91 44.93
CA SER A 1004 -23.44 -11.52 46.29
C SER A 1004 -24.15 -12.59 47.11
N ASP A 1005 -24.08 -13.87 46.73
CA ASP A 1005 -24.64 -15.00 47.50
C ASP A 1005 -23.57 -15.81 48.25
N ALA A 1006 -22.55 -15.12 48.80
CA ALA A 1006 -21.66 -15.67 49.82
C ALA A 1006 -21.30 -14.62 50.89
N SER A 1007 -21.90 -14.82 52.07
CA SER A 1007 -21.53 -14.37 53.43
C SER A 1007 -21.40 -12.86 53.78
N VAL A 1008 -22.45 -12.43 54.47
CA VAL A 1008 -22.64 -11.51 55.61
C VAL A 1008 -21.41 -11.07 56.48
N ASN A 1009 -21.41 -9.75 56.79
CA ASN A 1009 -20.85 -8.95 57.92
C ASN A 1009 -19.33 -8.63 58.03
N ALA A 1010 -18.94 -7.35 57.86
CA ALA A 1010 -18.83 -6.34 58.94
C ALA A 1010 -18.25 -4.97 58.44
N SER A 1011 -18.60 -3.92 59.17
CA SER A 1011 -18.53 -2.45 59.05
C SER A 1011 -17.21 -1.70 58.74
N ASP A 1012 -17.42 -0.50 58.16
CA ASP A 1012 -16.85 0.85 58.42
C ASP A 1012 -15.64 1.45 57.66
N ALA A 1013 -15.84 2.75 57.34
CA ALA A 1013 -14.88 3.88 57.21
C ALA A 1013 -14.33 4.33 55.82
N THR A 1014 -14.92 5.45 55.34
CA THR A 1014 -14.32 6.74 54.87
C THR A 1014 -13.08 6.84 53.95
N ASP A 1015 -13.31 7.55 52.83
CA ASP A 1015 -12.60 8.72 52.25
C ASP A 1015 -11.19 8.64 51.60
N TRP A 1016 -11.12 9.35 50.45
CA TRP A 1016 -10.02 9.97 49.67
C TRP A 1016 -8.67 9.26 49.35
N ASP A 1017 -8.40 9.21 48.03
CA ASP A 1017 -7.21 9.71 47.30
C ASP A 1017 -6.36 8.75 46.43
N SER A 1018 -6.00 9.28 45.26
CA SER A 1018 -4.89 9.07 44.31
C SER A 1018 -4.09 7.75 44.17
N SER A 1019 -3.95 7.36 42.90
CA SER A 1019 -2.76 6.81 42.20
C SER A 1019 -1.98 5.59 42.72
N SER A 1020 -1.75 4.69 41.74
CA SER A 1020 -0.62 3.76 41.55
C SER A 1020 -0.77 2.28 41.98
N ASN A 1021 -0.46 1.44 40.98
CA ASN A 1021 -0.04 0.03 40.98
C ASN A 1021 0.12 -0.68 42.33
N GLN A 1022 -0.53 -1.84 42.49
CA GLN A 1022 0.20 -3.12 42.53
C GLN A 1022 -0.70 -4.36 42.54
N PHE A 1023 -0.16 -5.37 41.87
CA PHE A 1023 -0.50 -6.78 41.87
C PHE A 1023 -0.81 -7.41 43.23
N LYS A 1024 -1.81 -8.30 43.24
CA LYS A 1024 -1.78 -9.70 43.74
C LYS A 1024 -3.12 -10.33 43.32
N GLY A 1025 -3.24 -11.53 42.75
CA GLY A 1025 -2.35 -12.68 42.82
C GLY A 1025 -3.08 -13.81 43.54
N GLY A 1026 -3.72 -14.70 42.77
CA GLY A 1026 -4.36 -15.95 43.22
C GLY A 1026 -5.55 -16.24 42.31
N GLY A 1027 -5.62 -17.31 41.51
CA GLY A 1027 -5.00 -18.62 41.63
C GLY A 1027 -6.13 -19.64 41.79
N GLY A 1028 -6.57 -20.26 40.70
CA GLY A 1028 -7.60 -21.32 40.77
C GLY A 1028 -8.19 -21.66 39.42
N ARG A 1029 -7.71 -22.76 38.83
CA ARG A 1029 -8.24 -23.37 37.60
C ARG A 1029 -9.69 -23.81 37.80
N GLN A 1030 -10.55 -23.51 36.84
CA GLN A 1030 -11.61 -24.42 36.40
C GLN A 1030 -11.94 -24.17 34.93
N GLN A 1031 -11.99 -25.27 34.17
CA GLN A 1031 -12.44 -25.34 32.79
C GLN A 1031 -13.87 -24.81 32.69
N GLN A 1032 -14.13 -23.85 31.81
CA GLN A 1032 -15.49 -23.63 31.33
C GLN A 1032 -15.50 -23.01 29.94
N GLN A 1033 -16.29 -23.64 29.08
CA GLN A 1033 -16.69 -23.24 27.74
C GLN A 1033 -16.94 -21.72 27.68
N GLN A 1034 -16.38 -21.03 26.68
CA GLN A 1034 -16.79 -19.66 26.36
C GLN A 1034 -18.28 -19.67 25.98
N ARG A 1035 -19.12 -19.26 26.94
CA ARG A 1035 -20.55 -18.99 26.78
C ARG A 1035 -20.81 -17.63 26.09
N PRO A 1036 -22.02 -17.38 25.57
CA PRO A 1036 -22.33 -16.29 24.62
C PRO A 1036 -22.27 -14.85 25.16
N MET A 1037 -22.00 -14.61 26.45
CA MET A 1037 -22.11 -13.26 27.05
C MET A 1037 -20.94 -12.31 26.75
N SER A 1038 -19.77 -12.81 26.32
CA SER A 1038 -18.64 -11.97 25.87
C SER A 1038 -18.96 -11.17 24.60
N ALA A 1039 -19.89 -11.65 23.77
CA ALA A 1039 -20.29 -10.98 22.53
C ALA A 1039 -21.01 -9.66 22.81
N GLY A 1040 -21.90 -9.60 23.82
CA GLY A 1040 -22.71 -8.42 24.17
C GLY A 1040 -21.88 -7.23 24.63
N LEU A 1041 -20.84 -7.46 25.44
CA LEU A 1041 -19.87 -6.44 25.86
C LEU A 1041 -19.09 -5.88 24.65
N SER A 1042 -18.72 -6.71 23.68
CA SER A 1042 -18.02 -6.27 22.47
C SER A 1042 -18.90 -5.46 21.51
N VAL A 1043 -20.22 -5.72 21.48
CA VAL A 1043 -21.16 -5.03 20.58
C VAL A 1043 -21.50 -3.65 21.15
N ILE A 1044 -21.70 -3.53 22.46
CA ILE A 1044 -21.90 -2.22 23.11
C ILE A 1044 -20.63 -1.38 23.10
N GLY A 1045 -19.46 -2.00 23.27
CA GLY A 1045 -18.16 -1.31 23.13
C GLY A 1045 -17.99 -0.68 21.75
N ARG A 1046 -18.30 -1.43 20.68
CA ARG A 1046 -18.26 -0.93 19.29
C ARG A 1046 -19.28 0.18 19.02
N LEU A 1047 -20.49 0.08 19.56
CA LEU A 1047 -21.49 1.15 19.44
C LEU A 1047 -21.04 2.43 20.15
N ALA A 1048 -20.37 2.32 21.30
CA ALA A 1048 -19.83 3.47 22.03
C ALA A 1048 -18.73 4.20 21.26
N GLU A 1049 -17.78 3.45 20.66
CA GLU A 1049 -16.72 4.01 19.83
C GLU A 1049 -17.28 4.68 18.57
N GLU A 1050 -18.28 4.07 17.91
CA GLU A 1050 -18.95 4.66 16.74
C GLU A 1050 -19.67 5.96 17.10
N PHE A 1051 -20.33 6.02 18.26
CA PHE A 1051 -21.03 7.20 18.73
C PHE A 1051 -20.08 8.38 18.94
N GLU A 1052 -18.93 8.14 19.56
CA GLU A 1052 -17.94 9.19 19.86
C GLU A 1052 -17.31 9.74 18.57
N GLN A 1053 -16.95 8.87 17.63
CA GLN A 1053 -16.44 9.28 16.31
C GLN A 1053 -17.47 10.09 15.52
N ARG A 1054 -18.74 9.66 15.48
CA ARG A 1054 -19.79 10.35 14.73
C ARG A 1054 -20.19 11.67 15.37
N ALA A 1055 -20.21 11.75 16.71
CA ALA A 1055 -20.49 12.99 17.42
C ALA A 1055 -19.46 14.07 17.11
N GLN A 1056 -18.18 13.71 17.01
CA GLN A 1056 -17.11 14.62 16.65
C GLN A 1056 -17.26 15.14 15.21
N VAL A 1057 -17.50 14.26 14.25
CA VAL A 1057 -17.67 14.63 12.82
C VAL A 1057 -18.84 15.60 12.62
N PHE A 1058 -20.00 15.34 13.23
CA PHE A 1058 -21.16 16.26 13.12
C PHE A 1058 -20.89 17.62 13.79
N GLY A 1059 -20.08 17.65 14.85
CA GLY A 1059 -19.67 18.88 15.52
C GLY A 1059 -18.73 19.73 14.65
N ASP A 1060 -17.75 19.09 14.02
CA ASP A 1060 -16.78 19.76 13.14
C ASP A 1060 -17.44 20.30 11.87
N ASP A 1061 -18.34 19.53 11.23
CA ASP A 1061 -19.08 19.95 10.04
C ASP A 1061 -20.03 21.13 10.33
N ALA A 1062 -20.68 21.14 11.50
CA ALA A 1062 -21.54 22.24 11.90
C ALA A 1062 -20.75 23.53 12.14
N LYS A 1063 -19.58 23.41 12.79
CA LYS A 1063 -18.67 24.55 13.04
C LYS A 1063 -18.14 25.14 11.73
N PHE A 1064 -17.73 24.30 10.80
CA PHE A 1064 -17.26 24.72 9.47
C PHE A 1064 -18.34 25.51 8.70
N LEU A 1065 -19.60 25.07 8.73
CA LEU A 1065 -20.71 25.78 8.06
C LEU A 1065 -21.00 27.15 8.69
N VAL A 1066 -20.78 27.31 9.98
CA VAL A 1066 -20.89 28.61 10.68
C VAL A 1066 -19.77 29.55 10.25
N GLU A 1067 -18.53 29.06 10.14
CA GLU A 1067 -17.35 29.83 9.70
C GLU A 1067 -17.44 30.28 8.24
N VAL A 1068 -18.02 29.46 7.36
CA VAL A 1068 -18.27 29.81 5.95
C VAL A 1068 -19.36 30.87 5.82
N LYS A 1069 -20.43 30.79 6.65
CA LYS A 1069 -21.55 31.73 6.59
C LYS A 1069 -21.25 33.08 7.28
N SER A 1070 -20.36 33.09 8.28
CA SER A 1070 -19.88 34.31 8.93
C SER A 1070 -18.89 35.11 8.06
N GLY A 1071 -18.50 34.57 6.89
CA GLY A 1071 -17.50 35.18 6.01
C GLY A 1071 -16.07 35.07 6.54
N GLN A 1072 -15.85 34.28 7.60
CA GLN A 1072 -14.51 34.00 8.13
C GLN A 1072 -13.72 33.06 7.21
N VAL A 1073 -14.41 32.21 6.45
CA VAL A 1073 -13.82 31.30 5.47
C VAL A 1073 -14.54 31.48 4.12
N GLU A 1074 -13.81 31.88 3.09
CA GLU A 1074 -14.35 31.91 1.73
C GLU A 1074 -14.42 30.49 1.16
N ALA A 1075 -15.64 29.96 1.03
CA ALA A 1075 -15.87 28.67 0.41
C ALA A 1075 -17.01 28.75 -0.63
N ASN A 1076 -16.84 28.10 -1.77
CA ASN A 1076 -17.78 28.10 -2.90
C ASN A 1076 -18.97 27.14 -2.64
N LEU A 1077 -19.63 27.28 -1.49
CA LEU A 1077 -20.68 26.40 -0.99
C LEU A 1077 -21.89 27.24 -0.55
N ASN A 1078 -23.10 26.71 -0.72
CA ASN A 1078 -24.31 27.35 -0.19
C ASN A 1078 -24.58 26.82 1.24
N PRO A 1079 -24.32 27.61 2.30
CA PRO A 1079 -24.38 27.11 3.67
C PRO A 1079 -25.78 26.65 4.09
N ASP A 1080 -26.85 27.24 3.53
CA ASP A 1080 -28.23 26.84 3.84
C ASP A 1080 -28.64 25.51 3.18
N ARG A 1081 -28.01 25.15 2.06
CA ARG A 1081 -28.22 23.84 1.42
C ARG A 1081 -27.46 22.75 2.16
N GLU A 1082 -26.20 23.01 2.52
CA GLU A 1082 -25.38 22.05 3.25
C GLU A 1082 -25.86 21.85 4.69
N LEU A 1083 -26.37 22.88 5.36
CA LEU A 1083 -27.00 22.73 6.68
C LEU A 1083 -28.24 21.82 6.63
N ARG A 1084 -29.08 21.93 5.58
CA ARG A 1084 -30.22 21.04 5.37
C ARG A 1084 -29.78 19.59 5.15
N ARG A 1085 -28.70 19.41 4.39
CA ARG A 1085 -28.10 18.09 4.14
C ARG A 1085 -27.54 17.48 5.42
N LEU A 1086 -26.80 18.26 6.22
CA LEU A 1086 -26.24 17.84 7.50
C LEU A 1086 -27.34 17.42 8.48
N LYS A 1087 -28.43 18.21 8.56
CA LYS A 1087 -29.62 17.86 9.36
C LYS A 1087 -30.27 16.54 8.93
N GLN A 1088 -30.38 16.31 7.62
CA GLN A 1088 -30.95 15.06 7.09
C GLN A 1088 -30.03 13.86 7.38
N MET A 1089 -28.71 14.03 7.25
CA MET A 1089 -27.73 13.01 7.60
C MET A 1089 -27.76 12.67 9.09
N PHE A 1090 -27.86 13.69 9.95
CA PHE A 1090 -27.97 13.49 11.40
C PHE A 1090 -29.24 12.71 11.78
N GLU A 1091 -30.42 13.10 11.27
CA GLU A 1091 -31.67 12.37 11.58
C GLU A 1091 -31.67 10.93 11.02
N THR A 1092 -31.06 10.71 9.86
CA THR A 1092 -30.94 9.36 9.28
C THR A 1092 -30.02 8.49 10.12
N TRP A 1093 -28.85 9.00 10.49
CA TRP A 1093 -27.90 8.30 11.36
C TRP A 1093 -28.50 8.03 12.75
N LYS A 1094 -29.15 9.02 13.36
CA LYS A 1094 -29.82 8.87 14.66
C LYS A 1094 -30.91 7.81 14.64
N LYS A 1095 -31.71 7.75 13.57
CA LYS A 1095 -32.77 6.72 13.41
C LYS A 1095 -32.16 5.33 13.31
N ASP A 1096 -31.09 5.17 12.52
CA ASP A 1096 -30.35 3.93 12.36
C ASP A 1096 -29.69 3.47 13.68
N TYR A 1097 -28.91 4.37 14.29
CA TYR A 1097 -28.20 4.13 15.55
C TYR A 1097 -29.15 3.80 16.70
N GLY A 1098 -30.26 4.55 16.83
CA GLY A 1098 -31.32 4.25 17.80
C GLY A 1098 -32.07 2.93 17.50
N GLY A 1099 -32.14 2.50 16.24
CA GLY A 1099 -32.62 1.18 15.83
C GLY A 1099 -31.71 0.06 16.36
N ARG A 1100 -30.42 0.15 16.03
CA ARG A 1100 -29.39 -0.81 16.45
C ARG A 1100 -29.22 -0.88 17.97
N LEU A 1101 -29.34 0.24 18.67
CA LEU A 1101 -29.31 0.28 20.13
C LEU A 1101 -30.53 -0.44 20.76
N ARG A 1102 -31.72 -0.29 20.16
CA ARG A 1102 -32.94 -1.01 20.61
C ARG A 1102 -32.85 -2.50 20.33
N GLU A 1103 -32.36 -2.89 19.16
CA GLU A 1103 -32.14 -4.28 18.78
C GLU A 1103 -31.15 -4.96 19.74
N THR A 1104 -30.03 -4.28 20.02
CA THR A 1104 -29.02 -4.76 20.97
C THR A 1104 -29.61 -4.89 22.38
N LYS A 1105 -30.42 -3.92 22.83
CA LYS A 1105 -31.15 -4.01 24.10
C LYS A 1105 -32.15 -5.18 24.13
N MET A 1106 -32.80 -5.47 23.00
CA MET A 1106 -33.75 -6.58 22.85
C MET A 1106 -33.03 -7.94 22.93
N ILE A 1107 -31.88 -8.07 22.25
CA ILE A 1107 -31.03 -9.26 22.28
C ILE A 1107 -30.54 -9.52 23.70
N LEU A 1108 -30.07 -8.48 24.40
CA LEU A 1108 -29.66 -8.58 25.81
C LEU A 1108 -30.82 -8.99 26.72
N SER A 1109 -32.02 -8.45 26.52
CA SER A 1109 -33.20 -8.85 27.31
C SER A 1109 -33.64 -10.30 27.05
N LYS A 1110 -33.46 -10.82 25.83
CA LYS A 1110 -33.74 -12.22 25.50
C LYS A 1110 -32.72 -13.16 26.14
N LEU A 1111 -31.44 -12.80 26.11
CA LEU A 1111 -30.37 -13.57 26.76
C LEU A 1111 -30.55 -13.67 28.28
N GLY A 1112 -31.07 -12.62 28.93
CA GLY A 1112 -31.43 -12.66 30.36
C GLY A 1112 -32.70 -13.47 30.68
N SER A 1113 -33.60 -13.66 29.70
CA SER A 1113 -34.87 -14.39 29.89
C SER A 1113 -34.74 -15.90 29.65
N GLU A 1114 -33.75 -16.36 28.88
CA GLU A 1114 -33.56 -17.79 28.56
C GLU A 1114 -32.81 -18.58 29.66
N GLU A 1115 -32.12 -17.92 30.61
CA GLU A 1115 -31.48 -18.61 31.76
C GLU A 1115 -32.39 -18.81 32.99
N SER A 1116 -33.66 -18.39 32.94
CA SER A 1116 -34.62 -18.58 34.04
C SER A 1116 -35.92 -19.26 33.58
N GLY A 1117 -35.82 -20.53 33.19
CA GLY A 1117 -36.97 -21.39 32.95
C GLY A 1117 -37.43 -22.10 34.23
N GLY A 1118 -38.55 -21.65 34.82
CA GLY A 1118 -39.23 -22.41 35.87
C GLY A 1118 -40.24 -21.63 36.72
N SER A 1119 -41.36 -21.17 36.14
CA SER A 1119 -42.71 -21.24 36.74
C SER A 1119 -43.70 -20.41 35.92
N MET A 1120 -44.79 -21.06 35.52
CA MET A 1120 -45.90 -20.47 34.80
C MET A 1120 -47.05 -20.23 35.78
N GLU A 1121 -47.29 -18.97 36.19
CA GLU A 1121 -48.60 -18.30 36.25
C GLU A 1121 -48.63 -17.08 37.19
N LYS A 1122 -49.31 -16.02 36.70
CA LYS A 1122 -50.02 -14.93 37.40
C LYS A 1122 -49.19 -13.90 38.18
N VAL A 1123 -49.06 -12.69 37.59
CA VAL A 1123 -49.68 -11.45 38.11
C VAL A 1123 -50.00 -10.49 36.95
N LYS A 1124 -51.29 -10.15 36.78
CA LYS A 1124 -51.76 -8.98 36.03
C LYS A 1124 -51.44 -7.70 36.82
N ARG A 1125 -50.94 -6.65 36.16
CA ARG A 1125 -51.54 -5.28 36.20
C ARG A 1125 -50.87 -4.32 35.21
N LYS A 1126 -51.71 -3.89 34.25
CA LYS A 1126 -51.84 -2.57 33.60
C LYS A 1126 -50.65 -1.60 33.74
N TRP A 1127 -50.23 -1.03 32.61
CA TRP A 1127 -50.42 0.40 32.33
C TRP A 1127 -50.58 0.61 30.81
N TRP A 1128 -51.62 1.36 30.44
CA TRP A 1128 -52.07 1.65 29.08
C TRP A 1128 -51.44 2.94 28.54
N GLY A 1129 -51.18 2.97 27.23
CA GLY A 1129 -51.66 4.05 26.36
C GLY A 1129 -50.83 5.32 26.20
N ARG A 1130 -50.27 5.50 24.99
CA ARG A 1130 -50.70 6.59 24.10
C ARG A 1130 -50.36 6.30 22.65
N ARG A 1131 -51.42 6.02 21.89
CA ARG A 1131 -51.51 6.17 20.44
C ARG A 1131 -51.77 7.65 20.16
N ASN A 1132 -51.08 8.22 19.17
CA ASN A 1132 -51.44 9.39 18.35
C ASN A 1132 -50.32 9.46 17.27
N SER A 1133 -50.55 9.23 15.97
CA SER A 1133 -51.37 10.02 15.04
C SER A 1133 -51.08 11.51 15.26
N THR A 1134 -50.55 12.31 14.33
CA THR A 1134 -50.95 12.54 12.94
C THR A 1134 -49.98 13.59 12.35
N ARG A 1135 -49.83 13.62 11.02
CA ARG A 1135 -49.63 14.80 10.14
C ARG A 1135 -48.86 16.02 10.70
N TYR A 1136 -47.68 16.31 10.13
CA TYR A 1136 -47.45 17.28 9.04
C TYR A 1136 -46.02 17.16 8.52
#